data_AF-A0A431HEQ3-F1
#
_entry.id   AF-A0A431HEQ3-F1
#
_cell.length_a   1.000
_cell.length_b   1.000
_cell.length_c   1.000
_cell.angle_alpha   90.00
_cell.angle_beta   90.00
_cell.angle_gamma   90.00
#
_symmetry.space_group_name_H-M   'P 1'
#
loop_
_entity.id
_entity.type
_entity.pdbx_description
1 polymer ?
#
loop_
_entity_poly.entity_id
_entity_poly.type
_entity_poly.pdbx_seq_one_letter_code
_entity_poly.pdbx_strand_id
1 'polypeptide(L)'
;MDGYGLVEEYANRAVKINQKFLTVSDHGMMGAIPRQIRACEKASSKVKDTLSPIFACELYVNSMQPECASVEDLQSFTKNLDDVQKKRFRSSSHLLAIAYNEVGYKNLVRLTSWGWTKGFYYKPRVNHDMLLKHKEGLYFTSCCYNSEVGRAFDQGGEEAGFAMIEKQIEMFGKDHYFLEFMLLDFAKQKPYNKFIIDAHEKYKLPLIVTNDCHVCNKEDSKYQSLMMMVQTGKTIADIQRIVDEEGSQDIFELQDTNLWMKSEEEISEKWAKDYSDVIPYELFCDAKRNTVKICESAKGIQLDRGLKLPVLQDCDEILAEEVKKGFLKKNLPKSKVYIDRLREELSLITRKGFSSYFLIQKMMTDEARRSCSKLLGWGDGSQAVGPGRGCLAPEVPIITKNGVLKPIKDVLVGDSVLTRDGTFQRVINTAVYPLKDETLISLYAYYGDNRGVSLTKDHKVLVEKGKRVKAYGSWSKTTQSSRKSIVEPNGDLIWKRADEIELGDWLYIPIPKVEIKSPEIFDLSKFSEDKDLVSEKEVYQDWTNPLTKQLRKRKICNRYLNFNSELFWKVVGLFAGDGWKRSDDSNRIGFALHSENNLENLCILKSFAESMKIDWSMKKSSTKKLIQFYMNNKYIKNLFDVLFNMYKCTPETKHIPEMVFSLPDNLKWAFLKGYFLSDGHQAENKISFDSKSETLAAQVKFLLLLLGQPSSINYGKRLDKRTNKRSFCFKINTPSNLMLGIKKSTKNYVFRKAKDGILLKVRKIGEQLDVKFVHDFEVENNHNYATSSFIVHNSAVGALTCYCLGITSVDPVQEGLLFSRFMSEARGGRSIVLDFKNIDPLPPEEVFVE
;
A
#
# COMPACT_ATOMS: atom_id res chain seq x y z
N MET A 1 -19.36 -2.18 -29.20
CA MET A 1 -19.31 -3.08 -28.02
C MET A 1 -20.33 -4.16 -28.30
N ASP A 2 -19.87 -5.19 -29.00
CA ASP A 2 -20.71 -6.06 -29.83
C ASP A 2 -20.28 -7.53 -29.67
N GLY A 3 -18.98 -7.80 -29.51
CA GLY A 3 -18.46 -9.14 -29.21
C GLY A 3 -18.63 -9.60 -27.76
N TYR A 4 -19.20 -10.80 -27.57
CA TYR A 4 -19.37 -11.49 -26.29
C TYR A 4 -18.60 -12.81 -26.25
N GLY A 5 -17.56 -12.84 -25.42
CA GLY A 5 -16.80 -14.06 -25.11
C GLY A 5 -15.34 -13.76 -24.81
N LEU A 6 -14.72 -14.62 -24.00
CA LEU A 6 -13.28 -14.54 -23.73
C LEU A 6 -12.51 -15.26 -24.83
N VAL A 7 -11.34 -14.76 -25.21
CA VAL A 7 -10.49 -15.39 -26.23
C VAL A 7 -10.14 -16.84 -25.86
N GLU A 8 -10.02 -17.14 -24.57
CA GLU A 8 -9.85 -18.50 -24.05
C GLU A 8 -11.02 -19.43 -24.39
N GLU A 9 -12.26 -18.92 -24.41
CA GLU A 9 -13.45 -19.70 -24.77
C GLU A 9 -13.42 -20.03 -26.27
N TYR A 10 -13.11 -19.04 -27.11
CA TYR A 10 -12.94 -19.25 -28.56
C TYR A 10 -11.80 -20.23 -28.86
N ALA A 11 -10.66 -20.15 -28.17
CA ALA A 11 -9.56 -21.09 -28.35
C ALA A 11 -9.95 -22.53 -27.97
N ASN A 12 -10.68 -22.70 -26.85
CA ASN A 12 -11.18 -24.02 -26.46
C ASN A 12 -12.21 -24.56 -27.46
N ARG A 13 -13.10 -23.70 -27.96
CA ARG A 13 -14.08 -24.09 -28.97
C ARG A 13 -13.41 -24.46 -30.29
N ALA A 14 -12.46 -23.67 -30.77
CA ALA A 14 -11.68 -23.94 -31.98
C ALA A 14 -11.12 -25.37 -31.97
N VAL A 15 -10.53 -25.79 -30.84
CA VAL A 15 -10.05 -27.17 -30.66
C VAL A 15 -11.20 -28.20 -30.72
N LYS A 16 -12.35 -27.93 -30.08
CA LYS A 16 -13.52 -28.84 -30.10
C LYS A 16 -14.10 -29.03 -31.50
N ILE A 17 -14.10 -27.97 -32.32
CA ILE A 17 -14.62 -28.00 -33.71
C ILE A 17 -13.50 -28.22 -34.74
N ASN A 18 -12.35 -28.76 -34.32
CA ASN A 18 -11.24 -29.17 -35.17
C ASN A 18 -10.65 -28.07 -36.07
N GLN A 19 -10.64 -26.82 -35.60
CA GLN A 19 -10.03 -25.69 -36.28
C GLN A 19 -8.52 -25.63 -36.01
N LYS A 20 -7.74 -25.29 -37.04
CA LYS A 20 -6.27 -25.15 -36.97
C LYS A 20 -5.81 -23.74 -36.61
N PHE A 21 -6.67 -22.76 -36.84
CA PHE A 21 -6.35 -21.34 -36.73
C PHE A 21 -7.38 -20.64 -35.85
N LEU A 22 -6.93 -19.66 -35.08
CA LEU A 22 -7.81 -18.72 -34.39
C LEU A 22 -7.46 -17.31 -34.86
N THR A 23 -8.32 -16.71 -35.66
CA THR A 23 -8.23 -15.31 -36.08
C THR A 23 -9.04 -14.45 -35.12
N VAL A 24 -8.42 -13.39 -34.60
CA VAL A 24 -9.12 -12.34 -33.85
C VAL A 24 -9.06 -11.07 -34.68
N SER A 25 -10.23 -10.54 -35.03
CA SER A 25 -10.41 -9.36 -35.88
C SER A 25 -11.34 -8.35 -35.21
N ASP A 26 -11.01 -7.94 -33.98
CA ASP A 26 -11.82 -6.97 -33.23
C ASP A 26 -11.95 -5.64 -33.99
N HIS A 27 -13.07 -4.95 -33.76
CA HIS A 27 -13.36 -3.65 -34.36
C HIS A 27 -12.36 -2.56 -33.94
N GLY A 28 -11.48 -2.17 -34.86
CA GLY A 28 -10.57 -1.03 -34.72
C GLY A 28 -9.55 -1.14 -33.58
N MET A 29 -9.33 -2.34 -33.02
CA MET A 29 -8.39 -2.54 -31.92
C MET A 29 -7.71 -3.92 -31.96
N MET A 30 -6.54 -4.00 -31.31
CA MET A 30 -5.75 -5.24 -31.20
C MET A 30 -5.45 -5.59 -29.73
N GLY A 31 -6.33 -5.20 -28.81
CA GLY A 31 -6.12 -5.38 -27.36
C GLY A 31 -6.14 -6.85 -26.92
N ALA A 32 -6.84 -7.71 -27.67
CA ALA A 32 -6.98 -9.13 -27.37
C ALA A 32 -5.73 -9.97 -27.71
N ILE A 33 -4.82 -9.47 -28.55
CA ILE A 33 -3.70 -10.25 -29.11
C ILE A 33 -2.83 -10.95 -28.04
N PRO A 34 -2.39 -10.28 -26.94
CA PRO A 34 -1.60 -10.97 -25.91
C PRO A 34 -2.35 -12.11 -25.23
N ARG A 35 -3.68 -12.00 -25.10
CA ARG A 35 -4.53 -13.07 -24.56
C ARG A 35 -4.75 -14.18 -25.58
N GLN A 36 -4.97 -13.83 -26.85
CA GLN A 36 -5.09 -14.79 -27.96
C GLN A 36 -3.90 -15.73 -28.03
N ILE A 37 -2.68 -15.18 -27.99
CA ILE A 37 -1.47 -15.99 -28.07
C ILE A 37 -1.39 -16.96 -26.89
N ARG A 38 -1.60 -16.47 -25.67
CA ARG A 38 -1.59 -17.31 -24.46
C ARG A 38 -2.69 -18.38 -24.50
N ALA A 39 -3.86 -18.04 -25.00
CA ALA A 39 -5.00 -18.94 -25.13
C ALA A 39 -4.69 -20.06 -26.13
N CYS A 40 -4.11 -19.72 -27.29
CA CYS A 40 -3.70 -20.68 -28.32
C CYS A 40 -2.58 -21.61 -27.82
N GLU A 41 -1.55 -21.06 -27.15
CA GLU A 41 -0.47 -21.85 -26.53
C GLU A 41 -1.03 -22.86 -25.50
N LYS A 42 -1.95 -22.42 -24.63
CA LYS A 42 -2.59 -23.26 -23.60
C LYS A 42 -3.55 -24.29 -24.18
N ALA A 43 -4.26 -23.96 -25.25
CA ALA A 43 -5.15 -24.90 -25.93
C ALA A 43 -4.33 -25.98 -26.63
N SER A 44 -3.25 -25.58 -27.33
CA SER A 44 -2.34 -26.49 -28.03
C SER A 44 -1.60 -27.45 -27.10
N SER A 45 -1.35 -27.08 -25.83
CA SER A 45 -0.72 -28.00 -24.87
C SER A 45 -1.58 -29.20 -24.47
N LYS A 46 -2.85 -29.24 -24.88
CA LYS A 46 -3.83 -30.29 -24.50
C LYS A 46 -4.15 -31.26 -25.65
N VAL A 47 -3.69 -30.97 -26.85
CA VAL A 47 -4.00 -31.72 -28.07
C VAL A 47 -2.77 -31.89 -28.94
N LYS A 48 -2.80 -32.85 -29.87
CA LYS A 48 -1.67 -33.14 -30.75
C LYS A 48 -1.49 -32.06 -31.84
N ASP A 49 -2.60 -31.45 -32.27
CA ASP A 49 -2.60 -30.41 -33.31
C ASP A 49 -2.47 -29.02 -32.69
N THR A 50 -1.59 -28.19 -33.25
CA THR A 50 -1.32 -26.84 -32.73
C THR A 50 -2.33 -25.84 -33.27
N LEU A 51 -3.04 -25.14 -32.37
CA LEU A 51 -3.90 -24.01 -32.71
C LEU A 51 -3.02 -22.77 -32.92
N SER A 52 -2.96 -22.26 -34.14
CA SER A 52 -2.12 -21.11 -34.49
C SER A 52 -2.91 -19.80 -34.43
N PRO A 53 -2.42 -18.77 -33.72
CA PRO A 53 -3.07 -17.45 -33.73
C PRO A 53 -2.82 -16.74 -35.06
N ILE A 54 -3.86 -16.13 -35.62
CA ILE A 54 -3.80 -15.25 -36.79
C ILE A 54 -4.18 -13.83 -36.34
N PHE A 55 -3.35 -12.86 -36.72
CA PHE A 55 -3.49 -11.48 -36.28
C PHE A 55 -4.20 -10.65 -37.35
N ALA A 56 -5.40 -10.17 -37.03
CA ALA A 56 -6.21 -9.36 -37.90
C ALA A 56 -6.82 -8.19 -37.13
N CYS A 57 -7.44 -7.27 -37.86
CA CYS A 57 -8.27 -6.22 -37.29
C CYS A 57 -9.33 -5.83 -38.31
N GLU A 58 -10.57 -5.67 -37.87
CA GLU A 58 -11.60 -5.05 -38.68
C GLU A 58 -11.53 -3.54 -38.48
N LEU A 59 -10.88 -2.86 -39.43
CA LEU A 59 -10.62 -1.44 -39.35
C LEU A 59 -11.89 -0.64 -39.66
N TYR A 60 -12.10 0.46 -38.93
CA TYR A 60 -13.05 1.48 -39.36
C TYR A 60 -12.38 2.39 -40.38
N VAL A 61 -12.97 2.53 -41.56
CA VAL A 61 -12.46 3.34 -42.66
C VAL A 61 -13.39 4.52 -42.92
N ASN A 62 -12.80 5.70 -43.05
CA ASN A 62 -13.45 6.84 -43.67
C ASN A 62 -12.39 7.64 -44.43
N SER A 63 -12.55 7.73 -45.76
CA SER A 63 -11.61 8.41 -46.64
C SER A 63 -11.43 9.90 -46.33
N MET A 64 -12.42 10.55 -45.69
CA MET A 64 -12.35 11.95 -45.28
C MET A 64 -11.73 12.16 -43.89
N GLN A 65 -11.33 11.10 -43.18
CA GLN A 65 -10.79 11.23 -41.82
C GLN A 65 -9.49 12.04 -41.83
N PRO A 66 -9.43 13.24 -41.19
CA PRO A 66 -8.20 14.00 -41.07
C PRO A 66 -7.27 13.40 -40.02
N GLU A 67 -5.99 13.75 -40.11
CA GLU A 67 -5.03 13.61 -39.02
C GLU A 67 -5.23 14.75 -38.02
N CYS A 68 -5.69 14.45 -36.80
CA CYS A 68 -5.91 15.44 -35.74
C CYS A 68 -4.92 15.24 -34.59
N ALA A 69 -4.36 16.31 -34.04
CA ALA A 69 -3.55 16.25 -32.82
C ALA A 69 -4.38 16.43 -31.55
N SER A 70 -5.57 17.02 -31.68
CA SER A 70 -6.48 17.39 -30.59
C SER A 70 -7.96 17.27 -31.00
N VAL A 71 -8.85 17.37 -30.01
CA VAL A 71 -10.31 17.39 -30.25
C VAL A 71 -10.72 18.67 -30.97
N GLU A 72 -10.03 19.77 -30.68
CA GLU A 72 -10.24 21.08 -31.29
C GLU A 72 -9.98 21.05 -32.81
N ASP A 73 -8.93 20.33 -33.25
CA ASP A 73 -8.62 20.16 -34.68
C ASP A 73 -9.78 19.49 -35.43
N LEU A 74 -10.35 18.45 -34.83
CA LEU A 74 -11.47 17.69 -35.41
C LEU A 74 -12.75 18.52 -35.48
N GLN A 75 -13.03 19.33 -34.45
CA GLN A 75 -14.16 20.25 -34.44
C GLN A 75 -14.02 21.33 -35.52
N SER A 76 -12.80 21.87 -35.68
CA SER A 76 -12.50 22.85 -36.73
C SER A 76 -12.73 22.26 -38.13
N PHE A 77 -12.23 21.05 -38.38
CA PHE A 77 -12.45 20.36 -39.65
C PHE A 77 -13.94 20.12 -39.94
N THR A 78 -14.68 19.58 -38.97
CA THR A 78 -16.11 19.23 -39.14
C THR A 78 -17.03 20.44 -39.32
N LYS A 79 -16.67 21.61 -38.77
CA LYS A 79 -17.42 22.85 -38.94
C LYS A 79 -17.42 23.35 -40.40
N ASN A 80 -16.33 23.08 -41.13
CA ASN A 80 -16.15 23.53 -42.51
C ASN A 80 -16.80 22.60 -43.54
N LEU A 81 -17.40 21.49 -43.12
CA LEU A 81 -18.11 20.56 -44.01
C LEU A 81 -19.55 21.02 -44.28
N ASP A 82 -19.99 20.89 -45.54
CA ASP A 82 -21.42 21.04 -45.89
C ASP A 82 -22.26 19.87 -45.35
N ASP A 83 -23.59 19.94 -45.45
CA ASP A 83 -24.48 18.92 -44.88
C ASP A 83 -24.32 17.54 -45.52
N VAL A 84 -24.00 17.47 -46.81
CA VAL A 84 -23.74 16.21 -47.52
C VAL A 84 -22.43 15.59 -47.04
N GLN A 85 -21.38 16.41 -46.94
CA GLN A 85 -20.08 16.03 -46.41
C GLN A 85 -20.16 15.61 -44.95
N LYS A 86 -20.94 16.31 -44.11
CA LYS A 86 -21.18 15.92 -42.71
C LYS A 86 -21.84 14.55 -42.61
N LYS A 87 -22.82 14.25 -43.48
CA LYS A 87 -23.46 12.92 -43.50
C LYS A 87 -22.45 11.83 -43.86
N ARG A 88 -21.62 12.05 -44.89
CA ARG A 88 -20.54 11.12 -45.29
C ARG A 88 -19.44 10.98 -44.24
N PHE A 89 -19.13 12.07 -43.54
CA PHE A 89 -18.13 12.07 -42.47
C PHE A 89 -18.62 11.37 -41.20
N ARG A 90 -19.92 11.35 -40.93
CA ARG A 90 -20.48 10.63 -39.77
C ARG A 90 -20.41 9.11 -39.93
N SER A 91 -20.55 8.60 -41.16
CA SER A 91 -20.46 7.17 -41.43
C SER A 91 -19.03 6.63 -41.28
N SER A 92 -18.91 5.34 -40.98
CA SER A 92 -17.67 4.58 -41.09
C SER A 92 -17.94 3.26 -41.77
N SER A 93 -17.01 2.81 -42.60
CA SER A 93 -17.07 1.51 -43.24
C SER A 93 -16.13 0.51 -42.57
N HIS A 94 -16.43 -0.78 -42.65
CA HIS A 94 -15.52 -1.82 -42.18
C HIS A 94 -14.54 -2.25 -43.28
N LEU A 95 -13.34 -2.64 -42.87
CA LEU A 95 -12.33 -3.23 -43.74
C LEU A 95 -11.52 -4.24 -42.94
N LEU A 96 -11.64 -5.52 -43.27
CA LEU A 96 -10.83 -6.57 -42.65
C LEU A 96 -9.41 -6.53 -43.20
N ALA A 97 -8.45 -6.40 -42.29
CA ALA A 97 -7.02 -6.45 -42.59
C ALA A 97 -6.36 -7.59 -41.81
N ILE A 98 -5.60 -8.45 -42.50
CA ILE A 98 -4.95 -9.63 -41.92
C ILE A 98 -3.44 -9.51 -42.14
N ALA A 99 -2.65 -9.61 -41.07
CA ALA A 99 -1.19 -9.60 -41.19
C ALA A 99 -0.67 -10.97 -41.64
N TYR A 100 0.04 -11.02 -42.76
CA TYR A 100 0.65 -12.26 -43.24
C TYR A 100 2.14 -12.39 -42.91
N ASN A 101 2.76 -11.35 -42.35
CA ASN A 101 4.13 -11.37 -41.84
C ASN A 101 4.33 -10.33 -40.72
N GLU A 102 5.55 -10.24 -40.18
CA GLU A 102 5.88 -9.29 -39.11
C GLU A 102 5.76 -7.81 -39.52
N VAL A 103 6.02 -7.49 -40.80
CA VAL A 103 5.85 -6.13 -41.34
C VAL A 103 4.38 -5.75 -41.32
N GLY A 104 3.51 -6.66 -41.76
CA GLY A 104 2.07 -6.54 -41.68
C GLY A 104 1.59 -6.35 -40.26
N TYR A 105 2.06 -7.16 -39.31
CA TYR A 105 1.68 -7.00 -37.91
C TYR A 105 2.03 -5.61 -37.37
N LYS A 106 3.27 -5.13 -37.64
CA LYS A 106 3.69 -3.77 -37.28
C LYS A 106 2.81 -2.71 -37.94
N ASN A 107 2.39 -2.93 -39.18
CA ASN A 107 1.51 -2.02 -39.90
C ASN A 107 0.07 -2.03 -39.36
N LEU A 108 -0.50 -3.18 -38.96
CA LEU A 108 -1.78 -3.23 -38.24
C LEU A 108 -1.70 -2.44 -36.93
N VAL A 109 -0.62 -2.61 -36.16
CA VAL A 109 -0.40 -1.85 -34.92
C VAL A 109 -0.32 -0.35 -35.21
N ARG A 110 0.34 0.08 -36.28
CA ARG A 110 0.41 1.49 -36.69
C ARG A 110 -0.95 2.04 -37.11
N LEU A 111 -1.69 1.32 -37.96
CA LEU A 111 -3.02 1.72 -38.44
C LEU A 111 -4.00 1.89 -37.27
N THR A 112 -4.07 0.90 -36.39
CA THR A 112 -4.94 0.95 -35.21
C THR A 112 -4.50 2.04 -34.22
N SER A 113 -3.20 2.17 -33.94
CA SER A 113 -2.69 3.25 -33.08
C SER A 113 -3.00 4.63 -33.64
N TRP A 114 -2.84 4.83 -34.96
CA TRP A 114 -3.19 6.08 -35.62
C TRP A 114 -4.70 6.34 -35.53
N GLY A 115 -5.54 5.33 -35.76
CA GLY A 115 -6.99 5.47 -35.61
C GLY A 115 -7.40 5.93 -34.21
N TRP A 116 -6.73 5.46 -33.15
CA TRP A 116 -6.99 5.89 -31.77
C TRP A 116 -6.39 7.24 -31.39
N THR A 117 -5.19 7.54 -31.87
CA THR A 117 -4.44 8.74 -31.43
C THR A 117 -4.65 9.96 -32.32
N LYS A 118 -5.01 9.75 -33.60
CA LYS A 118 -5.09 10.79 -34.63
C LYS A 118 -6.39 10.77 -35.44
N GLY A 119 -6.95 9.58 -35.67
CA GLY A 119 -8.13 9.36 -36.51
C GLY A 119 -9.45 9.17 -35.75
N PHE A 120 -9.48 9.49 -34.46
CA PHE A 120 -10.63 9.17 -33.60
C PHE A 120 -11.78 10.16 -33.80
N TYR A 121 -13.00 9.64 -33.94
CA TYR A 121 -14.24 10.44 -33.88
C TYR A 121 -15.23 9.81 -32.89
N TYR A 122 -16.22 9.05 -33.35
CA TYR A 122 -16.96 8.11 -32.50
C TYR A 122 -16.30 6.73 -32.44
N LYS A 123 -15.49 6.42 -33.46
CA LYS A 123 -14.75 5.17 -33.63
C LYS A 123 -13.30 5.50 -34.05
N PRO A 124 -12.32 4.62 -33.81
CA PRO A 124 -10.94 4.83 -34.25
C PRO A 124 -10.82 4.56 -35.76
N ARG A 125 -10.88 5.61 -36.59
CA ARG A 125 -10.98 5.48 -38.06
C ARG A 125 -9.63 5.66 -38.73
N VAL A 126 -9.41 4.96 -39.84
CA VAL A 126 -8.27 5.16 -40.76
C VAL A 126 -8.76 5.74 -42.09
N ASN A 127 -7.95 6.57 -42.74
CA ASN A 127 -8.22 7.06 -44.08
C ASN A 127 -7.45 6.25 -45.14
N HIS A 128 -7.75 6.50 -46.43
CA HIS A 128 -7.13 5.79 -47.54
C HIS A 128 -5.62 6.06 -47.64
N ASP A 129 -5.16 7.26 -47.32
CA ASP A 129 -3.73 7.59 -47.34
C ASP A 129 -2.93 6.75 -46.34
N MET A 130 -3.45 6.60 -45.13
CA MET A 130 -2.83 5.77 -44.08
C MET A 130 -2.84 4.29 -44.46
N LEU A 131 -3.94 3.80 -45.06
CA LEU A 131 -4.00 2.44 -45.58
C LEU A 131 -2.93 2.20 -46.66
N LEU A 132 -2.80 3.09 -47.63
CA LEU A 132 -1.80 2.99 -48.70
C LEU A 132 -0.36 3.04 -48.15
N LYS A 133 -0.11 3.88 -47.15
CA LYS A 133 1.21 4.01 -46.50
C LYS A 133 1.61 2.75 -45.72
N HIS A 134 0.64 1.97 -45.24
CA HIS A 134 0.86 0.82 -44.36
C HIS A 134 0.26 -0.49 -44.89
N LYS A 135 0.04 -0.62 -46.20
CA LYS A 135 -0.54 -1.84 -46.81
C LYS A 135 0.42 -3.03 -46.88
N GLU A 136 1.72 -2.78 -46.83
CA GLU A 136 2.74 -3.84 -46.95
C GLU A 136 2.58 -4.90 -45.84
N GLY A 137 2.64 -6.18 -46.19
CA GLY A 137 2.48 -7.27 -45.24
C GLY A 137 1.03 -7.59 -44.85
N LEU A 138 0.03 -6.92 -45.46
CA LEU A 138 -1.38 -7.10 -45.16
C LEU A 138 -2.16 -7.69 -46.34
N TYR A 139 -3.11 -8.56 -46.02
CA TYR A 139 -4.23 -8.89 -46.89
C TYR A 139 -5.45 -8.06 -46.50
N PHE A 140 -6.20 -7.62 -47.50
CA PHE A 140 -7.46 -6.91 -47.35
C PHE A 140 -8.59 -7.69 -48.00
N THR A 141 -9.82 -7.47 -47.56
CA THR A 141 -11.01 -8.12 -48.14
C THR A 141 -12.08 -7.11 -48.51
N SER A 142 -13.06 -7.53 -49.32
CA SER A 142 -14.30 -6.75 -49.55
C SER A 142 -15.15 -6.59 -48.29
N CYS A 143 -14.87 -7.37 -47.23
CA CYS A 143 -15.42 -7.26 -45.88
C CYS A 143 -16.96 -7.41 -45.83
N CYS A 144 -17.54 -7.16 -44.65
CA CYS A 144 -18.97 -7.28 -44.39
C CYS A 144 -19.80 -6.27 -45.21
N TYR A 145 -21.12 -6.34 -45.10
CA TYR A 145 -22.03 -5.43 -45.80
C TYR A 145 -21.82 -3.95 -45.47
N ASN A 146 -21.33 -3.65 -44.26
CA ASN A 146 -21.03 -2.28 -43.84
C ASN A 146 -19.68 -1.76 -44.36
N SER A 147 -18.98 -2.52 -45.20
CA SER A 147 -17.76 -2.10 -45.88
C SER A 147 -18.00 -0.98 -46.91
N GLU A 148 -16.91 -0.41 -47.44
CA GLU A 148 -17.04 0.58 -48.52
C GLU A 148 -17.68 -0.02 -49.78
N VAL A 149 -17.40 -1.30 -50.05
CA VAL A 149 -17.98 -2.06 -51.18
C VAL A 149 -19.46 -2.32 -50.96
N GLY A 150 -19.83 -2.84 -49.78
CA GLY A 150 -21.23 -3.11 -49.45
C GLY A 150 -22.09 -1.84 -49.40
N ARG A 151 -21.57 -0.73 -48.86
CA ARG A 151 -22.28 0.56 -48.88
C ARG A 151 -22.40 1.16 -50.28
N ALA A 152 -21.39 0.99 -51.14
CA ALA A 152 -21.49 1.43 -52.54
C ALA A 152 -22.57 0.63 -53.28
N PHE A 153 -22.62 -0.69 -53.07
CA PHE A 153 -23.67 -1.57 -53.60
C PHE A 153 -25.07 -1.19 -53.09
N ASP A 154 -25.23 -0.92 -51.78
CA ASP A 154 -26.52 -0.51 -51.18
C ASP A 154 -27.08 0.79 -51.77
N GLN A 155 -26.20 1.75 -52.10
CA GLN A 155 -26.61 3.08 -52.55
C GLN A 155 -26.75 3.20 -54.07
N GLY A 156 -25.93 2.49 -54.84
CA GLY A 156 -25.81 2.65 -56.29
C GLY A 156 -25.89 1.35 -57.09
N GLY A 157 -26.24 0.23 -56.45
CA GLY A 157 -26.34 -1.08 -57.10
C GLY A 157 -25.00 -1.66 -57.53
N GLU A 158 -25.05 -2.63 -58.44
CA GLU A 158 -23.86 -3.38 -58.89
C GLU A 158 -22.78 -2.48 -59.53
N GLU A 159 -23.18 -1.47 -60.31
CA GLU A 159 -22.24 -0.57 -60.98
C GLU A 159 -21.35 0.18 -59.97
N ALA A 160 -21.96 0.76 -58.93
CA ALA A 160 -21.24 1.45 -57.87
C ALA A 160 -20.39 0.49 -57.03
N GLY A 161 -20.90 -0.71 -56.75
CA GLY A 161 -20.15 -1.76 -56.05
C GLY A 161 -18.90 -2.19 -56.84
N PHE A 162 -19.03 -2.44 -58.14
CA PHE A 162 -17.94 -2.80 -59.03
C PHE A 162 -16.88 -1.69 -59.11
N ALA A 163 -17.29 -0.42 -59.22
CA ALA A 163 -16.36 0.70 -59.21
C ALA A 163 -15.56 0.78 -57.88
N MET A 164 -16.19 0.47 -56.74
CA MET A 164 -15.48 0.43 -55.46
C MET A 164 -14.49 -0.74 -55.38
N ILE A 165 -14.84 -1.92 -55.91
CA ILE A 165 -13.92 -3.06 -56.00
C ILE A 165 -12.71 -2.70 -56.88
N GLU A 166 -12.92 -2.06 -58.04
CA GLU A 166 -11.84 -1.59 -58.91
C GLU A 166 -10.89 -0.64 -58.18
N LYS A 167 -11.45 0.31 -57.42
CA LYS A 167 -10.66 1.21 -56.58
C LYS A 167 -9.84 0.45 -55.52
N GLN A 168 -10.43 -0.53 -54.83
CA GLN A 168 -9.69 -1.31 -53.83
C GLN A 168 -8.63 -2.23 -54.44
N ILE A 169 -8.86 -2.75 -55.66
CA ILE A 169 -7.85 -3.46 -56.45
C ILE A 169 -6.67 -2.54 -56.75
N GLU A 170 -6.90 -1.29 -57.20
CA GLU A 170 -5.83 -0.32 -57.42
C GLU A 170 -5.07 0.03 -56.13
N MET A 171 -5.79 0.16 -55.01
CA MET A 171 -5.18 0.49 -53.73
C MET A 171 -4.29 -0.63 -53.18
N PHE A 172 -4.77 -1.86 -53.18
CA PHE A 172 -4.13 -2.97 -52.46
C PHE A 172 -3.37 -3.95 -53.38
N GLY A 173 -3.74 -4.02 -54.65
CA GLY A 173 -3.21 -4.99 -55.62
C GLY A 173 -3.99 -6.31 -55.60
N LYS A 174 -4.11 -6.95 -56.77
CA LYS A 174 -4.90 -8.18 -56.94
C LYS A 174 -4.42 -9.35 -56.07
N ASP A 175 -3.11 -9.44 -55.80
CA ASP A 175 -2.51 -10.53 -55.02
C ASP A 175 -2.73 -10.38 -53.51
N HIS A 176 -3.22 -9.22 -53.06
CA HIS A 176 -3.41 -8.91 -51.63
C HIS A 176 -4.86 -8.55 -51.28
N TYR A 177 -5.79 -8.74 -52.22
CA TYR A 177 -7.19 -8.38 -52.05
C TYR A 177 -8.10 -9.57 -52.37
N PHE A 178 -9.01 -9.89 -51.44
CA PHE A 178 -9.89 -11.05 -51.51
C PHE A 178 -11.36 -10.64 -51.48
N LEU A 179 -12.18 -11.37 -52.21
CA LEU A 179 -13.63 -11.20 -52.16
C LEU A 179 -14.21 -12.07 -51.04
N GLU A 180 -14.88 -11.43 -50.09
CA GLU A 180 -15.43 -12.07 -48.90
C GLU A 180 -16.95 -12.15 -48.96
N PHE A 181 -17.48 -13.36 -48.79
CA PHE A 181 -18.91 -13.59 -48.60
C PHE A 181 -19.17 -14.24 -47.25
N MET A 182 -20.36 -13.96 -46.68
CA MET A 182 -20.75 -14.41 -45.35
C MET A 182 -22.12 -15.10 -45.39
N LEU A 183 -22.32 -16.14 -44.57
CA LEU A 183 -23.56 -16.92 -44.54
C LEU A 183 -24.51 -16.48 -43.42
N LEU A 184 -24.86 -15.19 -43.42
CA LEU A 184 -25.69 -14.52 -42.42
C LEU A 184 -27.20 -14.64 -42.74
N ASP A 185 -28.09 -14.37 -41.78
CA ASP A 185 -29.55 -14.42 -41.95
C ASP A 185 -30.18 -13.07 -42.33
N PHE A 186 -29.43 -11.98 -42.34
CA PHE A 186 -30.02 -10.68 -42.72
C PHE A 186 -30.37 -10.61 -44.21
N ALA A 187 -31.51 -9.99 -44.52
CA ALA A 187 -32.13 -10.02 -45.85
C ALA A 187 -31.24 -9.50 -47.00
N LYS A 188 -30.36 -8.55 -46.70
CA LYS A 188 -29.44 -7.93 -47.68
C LYS A 188 -28.17 -8.76 -47.92
N GLN A 189 -27.87 -9.79 -47.12
CA GLN A 189 -26.64 -10.59 -47.26
C GLN A 189 -26.66 -11.41 -48.54
N LYS A 190 -27.79 -12.07 -48.83
CA LYS A 190 -27.91 -12.96 -49.99
C LYS A 190 -27.77 -12.22 -51.34
N PRO A 191 -28.42 -11.05 -51.54
CA PRO A 191 -28.13 -10.18 -52.69
C PRO A 191 -26.66 -9.74 -52.76
N TYR A 192 -26.05 -9.35 -51.63
CA TYR A 192 -24.65 -8.94 -51.60
C TYR A 192 -23.71 -10.09 -51.95
N ASN A 193 -23.96 -11.30 -51.44
CA ASN A 193 -23.19 -12.50 -51.81
C ASN A 193 -23.27 -12.79 -53.31
N LYS A 194 -24.46 -12.66 -53.92
CA LYS A 194 -24.61 -12.82 -55.37
C LYS A 194 -23.75 -11.81 -56.13
N PHE A 195 -23.77 -10.54 -55.73
CA PHE A 195 -22.89 -9.50 -56.27
C PHE A 195 -21.39 -9.85 -56.09
N ILE A 196 -20.99 -10.39 -54.95
CA ILE A 196 -19.62 -10.84 -54.71
C ILE A 196 -19.21 -12.00 -55.64
N ILE A 197 -20.12 -12.93 -55.93
CA ILE A 197 -19.89 -13.99 -56.93
C ILE A 197 -19.76 -13.39 -58.34
N ASP A 198 -20.57 -12.40 -58.70
CA ASP A 198 -20.44 -11.72 -59.99
C ASP A 198 -19.14 -10.92 -60.11
N ALA A 199 -18.67 -10.33 -59.01
CA ALA A 199 -17.36 -9.68 -58.94
C ALA A 199 -16.21 -10.69 -59.09
N HIS A 200 -16.34 -11.89 -58.53
CA HIS A 200 -15.39 -12.98 -58.76
C HIS A 200 -15.31 -13.34 -60.25
N GLU A 201 -16.45 -13.50 -60.91
CA GLU A 201 -16.49 -13.83 -62.33
C GLU A 201 -15.87 -12.73 -63.20
N LYS A 202 -16.14 -11.46 -62.87
CA LYS A 202 -15.65 -10.29 -63.61
C LYS A 202 -14.15 -10.07 -63.43
N TYR A 203 -13.64 -10.09 -62.21
CA TYR A 203 -12.26 -9.67 -61.91
C TYR A 203 -11.28 -10.82 -61.66
N LYS A 204 -11.80 -12.06 -61.52
CA LYS A 204 -11.06 -13.28 -61.18
C LYS A 204 -10.25 -13.16 -59.88
N LEU A 205 -10.80 -12.42 -58.91
CA LEU A 205 -10.25 -12.32 -57.56
C LEU A 205 -10.60 -13.56 -56.73
N PRO A 206 -9.71 -14.05 -55.87
CA PRO A 206 -10.00 -15.19 -55.01
C PRO A 206 -11.13 -14.90 -54.02
N LEU A 207 -12.06 -15.85 -53.89
CA LEU A 207 -13.14 -15.83 -52.91
C LEU A 207 -12.67 -16.41 -51.57
N ILE A 208 -13.20 -15.89 -50.46
CA ILE A 208 -13.11 -16.47 -49.12
C ILE A 208 -14.49 -16.47 -48.45
N VAL A 209 -14.65 -17.39 -47.49
CA VAL A 209 -15.86 -17.50 -46.67
C VAL A 209 -15.54 -17.21 -45.21
N THR A 210 -16.37 -16.39 -44.58
CA THR A 210 -16.33 -16.04 -43.16
C THR A 210 -17.75 -16.01 -42.58
N ASN A 211 -17.88 -15.78 -41.26
CA ASN A 211 -19.18 -15.74 -40.57
C ASN A 211 -19.29 -14.61 -39.53
N ASP A 212 -18.31 -13.69 -39.50
CA ASP A 212 -18.31 -12.52 -38.62
C ASP A 212 -18.78 -12.81 -37.18
N CYS A 213 -18.16 -13.78 -36.51
CA CYS A 213 -18.68 -14.28 -35.25
C CYS A 213 -18.50 -13.28 -34.09
N HIS A 214 -19.59 -13.00 -33.38
CA HIS A 214 -19.65 -12.11 -32.23
C HIS A 214 -19.88 -12.85 -30.90
N VAL A 215 -20.28 -14.13 -30.96
CA VAL A 215 -20.42 -14.98 -29.77
C VAL A 215 -19.66 -16.30 -29.95
N CYS A 216 -19.25 -16.93 -28.85
CA CYS A 216 -18.51 -18.19 -28.92
C CYS A 216 -19.45 -19.35 -29.28
N ASN A 217 -20.54 -19.55 -28.52
CA ASN A 217 -21.47 -20.66 -28.74
C ASN A 217 -22.84 -20.18 -29.24
N LYS A 218 -23.58 -21.08 -29.86
CA LYS A 218 -24.93 -20.81 -30.40
C LYS A 218 -25.91 -20.38 -29.31
N GLU A 219 -25.79 -20.95 -28.11
CA GLU A 219 -26.65 -20.64 -26.97
C GLU A 219 -26.43 -19.22 -26.43
N ASP A 220 -25.27 -18.63 -26.76
CA ASP A 220 -24.86 -17.30 -26.33
C ASP A 220 -25.39 -16.18 -27.24
N SER A 221 -26.00 -16.50 -28.39
CA SER A 221 -26.55 -15.49 -29.33
C SER A 221 -27.51 -14.51 -28.66
N LYS A 222 -28.25 -14.94 -27.62
CA LYS A 222 -29.14 -14.06 -26.84
C LYS A 222 -28.43 -12.91 -26.12
N TYR A 223 -27.14 -13.06 -25.79
CA TYR A 223 -26.36 -12.04 -25.09
C TYR A 223 -26.01 -10.86 -25.99
N GLN A 224 -25.98 -11.08 -27.30
CA GLN A 224 -25.75 -10.01 -28.27
C GLN A 224 -26.84 -8.94 -28.20
N SER A 225 -28.11 -9.36 -28.16
CA SER A 225 -29.25 -8.44 -27.98
C SER A 225 -29.23 -7.72 -26.64
N LEU A 226 -28.72 -8.36 -25.58
CA LEU A 226 -28.55 -7.73 -24.26
C LEU A 226 -27.41 -6.70 -24.26
N MET A 227 -26.30 -6.97 -24.96
CA MET A 227 -25.20 -6.01 -25.11
C MET A 227 -25.64 -4.76 -25.87
N MET A 228 -26.55 -4.88 -26.84
CA MET A 228 -27.15 -3.72 -27.50
C MET A 228 -27.86 -2.80 -26.50
N MET A 229 -28.65 -3.36 -25.57
CA MET A 229 -29.36 -2.57 -24.56
C MET A 229 -28.38 -1.77 -23.71
N VAL A 230 -27.26 -2.38 -23.33
CA VAL A 230 -26.21 -1.73 -22.54
C VAL A 230 -25.50 -0.65 -23.36
N GLN A 231 -25.14 -0.92 -24.62
CA GLN A 231 -24.43 0.04 -25.47
C GLN A 231 -25.30 1.26 -25.82
N THR A 232 -26.60 1.05 -26.05
CA THR A 232 -27.52 2.11 -26.51
C THR A 232 -28.26 2.81 -25.37
N GLY A 233 -28.31 2.21 -24.18
CA GLY A 233 -29.14 2.68 -23.07
C GLY A 233 -30.65 2.58 -23.35
N LYS A 234 -31.06 1.74 -24.31
CA LYS A 234 -32.44 1.59 -24.79
C LYS A 234 -32.97 0.17 -24.55
N THR A 235 -34.28 0.01 -24.43
CA THR A 235 -34.90 -1.32 -24.34
C THR A 235 -34.97 -2.00 -25.71
N ILE A 236 -35.16 -3.32 -25.76
CA ILE A 236 -35.37 -4.05 -27.02
C ILE A 236 -36.56 -3.47 -27.80
N ALA A 237 -37.63 -3.05 -27.11
CA ALA A 237 -38.79 -2.43 -27.74
C ALA A 237 -38.46 -1.05 -28.36
N ASP A 238 -37.63 -0.24 -27.69
CA ASP A 238 -37.17 1.04 -28.23
C ASP A 238 -36.25 0.84 -29.43
N ILE A 239 -35.35 -0.15 -29.36
CA ILE A 239 -34.44 -0.51 -30.45
C ILE A 239 -35.24 -0.98 -31.66
N GLN A 240 -36.25 -1.85 -31.48
CA GLN A 240 -37.11 -2.32 -32.56
C GLN A 240 -37.88 -1.16 -33.20
N ARG A 241 -38.45 -0.26 -32.40
CA ARG A 241 -39.13 0.94 -32.90
C ARG A 241 -38.19 1.83 -33.73
N ILE A 242 -36.95 2.03 -33.27
CA ILE A 242 -35.96 2.83 -34.02
C ILE A 242 -35.57 2.14 -35.31
N VAL A 243 -35.42 0.81 -35.32
CA VAL A 243 -35.14 0.04 -36.54
C VAL A 243 -36.29 0.16 -37.55
N ASP A 244 -37.53 0.20 -37.06
CA ASP A 244 -38.74 0.32 -37.88
C ASP A 244 -38.99 1.77 -38.38
N GLU A 245 -38.59 2.80 -37.62
CA GLU A 245 -38.86 4.22 -37.90
C GLU A 245 -37.67 4.98 -38.54
N GLU A 246 -36.43 4.64 -38.18
CA GLU A 246 -35.20 5.25 -38.68
C GLU A 246 -34.28 4.16 -39.24
N GLY A 247 -33.95 4.23 -40.54
CA GLY A 247 -33.00 3.34 -41.21
C GLY A 247 -31.56 3.45 -40.68
N SER A 248 -31.36 3.10 -39.40
CA SER A 248 -30.13 3.17 -38.64
C SER A 248 -29.26 1.95 -38.96
N GLN A 249 -28.42 2.12 -39.98
CA GLN A 249 -27.57 1.06 -40.54
C GLN A 249 -26.59 0.45 -39.51
N ASP A 250 -26.22 1.17 -38.45
CA ASP A 250 -25.22 0.71 -37.46
C ASP A 250 -25.84 -0.08 -36.28
N ILE A 251 -27.18 -0.15 -36.15
CA ILE A 251 -27.86 -0.96 -35.11
C ILE A 251 -28.12 -2.40 -35.60
N PHE A 252 -27.92 -2.64 -36.90
CA PHE A 252 -28.36 -3.82 -37.64
C PHE A 252 -27.46 -5.06 -37.50
N GLU A 253 -26.16 -4.88 -37.27
CA GLU A 253 -25.18 -6.00 -37.13
C GLU A 253 -25.48 -6.93 -35.94
N LEU A 254 -26.30 -6.49 -34.99
CA LEU A 254 -26.53 -7.18 -33.71
C LEU A 254 -27.85 -7.96 -33.64
N GLN A 255 -28.60 -8.05 -34.75
CA GLN A 255 -29.88 -8.78 -34.83
C GLN A 255 -29.76 -10.19 -35.43
N ASP A 256 -28.60 -10.55 -35.98
CA ASP A 256 -28.42 -11.85 -36.59
C ASP A 256 -28.15 -12.93 -35.53
N THR A 257 -29.07 -13.89 -35.42
CA THR A 257 -28.92 -14.99 -34.44
C THR A 257 -27.80 -15.97 -34.79
N ASN A 258 -27.19 -15.84 -35.97
CA ASN A 258 -26.18 -16.73 -36.53
C ASN A 258 -24.72 -16.27 -36.35
N LEU A 259 -24.42 -15.45 -35.35
CA LEU A 259 -23.08 -14.90 -35.14
C LEU A 259 -22.21 -15.70 -34.16
N TRP A 260 -22.39 -17.02 -34.07
CA TRP A 260 -21.48 -17.89 -33.30
C TRP A 260 -20.33 -18.46 -34.15
N MET A 261 -19.29 -18.96 -33.49
CA MET A 261 -18.16 -19.64 -34.15
C MET A 261 -18.60 -21.04 -34.65
N LYS A 262 -19.02 -21.12 -35.91
CA LYS A 262 -19.52 -22.35 -36.53
C LYS A 262 -18.42 -23.39 -36.85
N SER A 263 -18.77 -24.67 -36.81
CA SER A 263 -17.96 -25.74 -37.40
C SER A 263 -18.05 -25.74 -38.94
N GLU A 264 -17.20 -26.53 -39.60
CA GLU A 264 -17.25 -26.68 -41.06
C GLU A 264 -18.58 -27.32 -41.51
N GLU A 265 -19.10 -28.27 -40.74
CA GLU A 265 -20.39 -28.92 -40.98
C GLU A 265 -21.52 -27.89 -40.90
N GLU A 266 -21.56 -27.08 -39.84
CA GLU A 266 -22.58 -26.03 -39.68
C GLU A 266 -22.55 -25.00 -40.83
N ILE A 267 -21.35 -24.61 -41.29
CA ILE A 267 -21.17 -23.71 -42.44
C ILE A 267 -21.67 -24.38 -43.73
N SER A 268 -21.38 -25.67 -43.92
CA SER A 268 -21.79 -26.42 -45.12
C SER A 268 -23.30 -26.67 -45.17
N GLU A 269 -23.91 -26.98 -44.03
CA GLU A 269 -25.37 -27.11 -43.89
C GLU A 269 -26.08 -25.80 -44.19
N LYS A 270 -25.58 -24.67 -43.65
CA LYS A 270 -26.13 -23.33 -43.91
C LYS A 270 -26.06 -22.97 -45.39
N TRP A 271 -24.92 -23.25 -46.03
CA TRP A 271 -24.76 -23.04 -47.46
C TRP A 271 -25.78 -23.86 -48.26
N ALA A 272 -25.88 -25.17 -47.99
CA ALA A 272 -26.75 -26.07 -48.72
C ALA A 272 -28.23 -25.65 -48.64
N LYS A 273 -28.65 -25.24 -47.44
CA LYS A 273 -30.04 -24.86 -47.14
C LYS A 273 -30.43 -23.50 -47.73
N ASP A 274 -29.59 -22.48 -47.55
CA ASP A 274 -30.03 -21.09 -47.72
C ASP A 274 -29.29 -20.32 -48.84
N TYR A 275 -28.17 -20.84 -49.35
CA TYR A 275 -27.28 -20.13 -50.27
C TYR A 275 -26.85 -20.92 -51.53
N SER A 276 -27.25 -22.18 -51.67
CA SER A 276 -26.86 -23.05 -52.80
C SER A 276 -27.37 -22.58 -54.16
N ASP A 277 -28.40 -21.74 -54.18
CA ASP A 277 -28.98 -21.09 -55.36
C ASP A 277 -28.17 -19.89 -55.87
N VAL A 278 -27.39 -19.23 -55.00
CA VAL A 278 -26.60 -18.04 -55.34
C VAL A 278 -25.09 -18.28 -55.34
N ILE A 279 -24.61 -19.25 -54.58
CA ILE A 279 -23.19 -19.61 -54.49
C ILE A 279 -23.02 -21.05 -55.01
N PRO A 280 -22.45 -21.25 -56.20
CA PRO A 280 -22.13 -22.57 -56.72
C PRO A 280 -21.26 -23.39 -55.75
N TYR A 281 -21.49 -24.71 -55.69
CA TYR A 281 -20.78 -25.60 -54.77
C TYR A 281 -19.26 -25.57 -54.94
N GLU A 282 -18.79 -25.49 -56.18
CA GLU A 282 -17.37 -25.44 -56.51
C GLU A 282 -16.72 -24.17 -55.93
N LEU A 283 -17.34 -23.01 -56.15
CA LEU A 283 -16.87 -21.72 -55.62
C LEU A 283 -16.92 -21.69 -54.08
N PHE A 284 -17.93 -22.29 -53.46
CA PHE A 284 -17.99 -22.44 -52.01
C PHE A 284 -16.82 -23.29 -51.47
N CYS A 285 -16.51 -24.41 -52.13
CA CYS A 285 -15.38 -25.26 -51.76
C CYS A 285 -14.02 -24.59 -52.03
N ASP A 286 -13.90 -23.80 -53.10
CA ASP A 286 -12.72 -22.96 -53.37
C ASP A 286 -12.54 -21.90 -52.28
N ALA A 287 -13.62 -21.23 -51.88
CA ALA A 287 -13.60 -20.20 -50.85
C ALA A 287 -13.13 -20.77 -49.50
N LYS A 288 -13.63 -21.93 -49.08
CA LYS A 288 -13.13 -22.63 -47.87
C LYS A 288 -11.63 -22.90 -47.95
N ARG A 289 -11.15 -23.40 -49.09
CA ARG A 289 -9.71 -23.67 -49.32
C ARG A 289 -8.88 -22.38 -49.27
N ASN A 290 -9.38 -21.29 -49.84
CA ASN A 290 -8.69 -20.00 -49.83
C ASN A 290 -8.64 -19.39 -48.41
N THR A 291 -9.72 -19.48 -47.62
CA THR A 291 -9.71 -19.06 -46.21
C THR A 291 -8.60 -19.77 -45.44
N VAL A 292 -8.44 -21.09 -45.63
CA VAL A 292 -7.34 -21.85 -45.03
C VAL A 292 -5.97 -21.40 -45.55
N LYS A 293 -5.81 -21.18 -46.87
CA LYS A 293 -4.54 -20.71 -47.45
C LYS A 293 -4.07 -19.37 -46.88
N ILE A 294 -4.99 -18.42 -46.68
CA ILE A 294 -4.67 -17.13 -46.05
C ILE A 294 -4.12 -17.36 -44.64
N CYS A 295 -4.82 -18.13 -43.82
CA CYS A 295 -4.38 -18.46 -42.46
C CYS A 295 -3.04 -19.20 -42.44
N GLU A 296 -2.83 -20.15 -43.35
CA GLU A 296 -1.57 -20.88 -43.50
C GLU A 296 -0.41 -19.95 -43.84
N SER A 297 -0.64 -18.95 -44.69
CA SER A 297 0.39 -17.94 -45.03
C SER A 297 0.64 -16.93 -43.91
N ALA A 298 -0.34 -16.70 -43.04
CA ALA A 298 -0.29 -15.72 -41.96
C ALA A 298 0.15 -16.30 -40.60
N LYS A 299 0.31 -17.61 -40.49
CA LYS A 299 0.74 -18.26 -39.25
C LYS A 299 2.21 -17.99 -38.95
N GLY A 300 2.58 -18.07 -37.67
CA GLY A 300 3.99 -18.09 -37.25
C GLY A 300 4.64 -16.73 -37.03
N ILE A 301 3.88 -15.63 -37.05
CA ILE A 301 4.38 -14.30 -36.68
C ILE A 301 4.83 -14.33 -35.20
N GLN A 302 6.12 -14.06 -34.96
CA GLN A 302 6.68 -14.01 -33.62
C GLN A 302 6.68 -12.57 -33.09
N LEU A 303 6.07 -12.39 -31.92
CA LEU A 303 6.09 -11.10 -31.24
C LEU A 303 7.25 -11.03 -30.26
N ASP A 304 7.98 -9.93 -30.30
CA ASP A 304 8.99 -9.61 -29.29
C ASP A 304 8.31 -9.31 -27.95
N ARG A 305 8.46 -10.24 -27.00
CA ARG A 305 7.93 -10.13 -25.63
C ARG A 305 8.97 -9.60 -24.64
N GLY A 306 10.12 -9.15 -25.14
CA GLY A 306 11.19 -8.56 -24.35
C GLY A 306 10.75 -7.27 -23.66
N LEU A 307 11.30 -7.02 -22.47
CA LEU A 307 11.04 -5.79 -21.74
C LEU A 307 11.57 -4.60 -22.55
N LYS A 308 10.71 -3.61 -22.81
CA LYS A 308 11.05 -2.38 -23.53
C LYS A 308 11.31 -1.25 -22.53
N LEU A 309 12.46 -1.27 -21.87
CA LEU A 309 12.93 -0.11 -21.10
C LEU A 309 13.72 0.83 -22.00
N PRO A 310 13.70 2.15 -21.75
CA PRO A 310 14.63 3.07 -22.39
C PRO A 310 16.07 2.65 -22.03
N VAL A 311 16.92 2.54 -23.05
CA VAL A 311 18.34 2.24 -22.90
C VAL A 311 19.11 3.53 -23.13
N LEU A 312 19.93 3.91 -22.15
CA LEU A 312 20.88 5.00 -22.27
C LEU A 312 22.18 4.47 -22.85
N GLN A 313 22.82 5.25 -23.72
CA GLN A 313 24.17 4.94 -24.20
C GLN A 313 25.18 5.05 -23.06
N ASP A 314 26.23 4.22 -23.10
CA ASP A 314 27.35 4.21 -22.14
C ASP A 314 26.89 4.15 -20.67
N CYS A 315 25.76 3.46 -20.44
CA CYS A 315 25.07 3.52 -19.16
C CYS A 315 25.83 2.87 -18.00
N ASP A 316 26.74 1.93 -18.28
CA ASP A 316 27.57 1.27 -17.26
C ASP A 316 28.66 2.22 -16.75
N GLU A 317 29.36 2.91 -17.65
CA GLU A 317 30.38 3.90 -17.34
C GLU A 317 29.77 5.11 -16.60
N ILE A 318 28.65 5.64 -17.11
CA ILE A 318 27.94 6.76 -16.48
C ILE A 318 27.46 6.39 -15.07
N LEU A 319 26.93 5.17 -14.89
CA LEU A 319 26.53 4.69 -13.58
C LEU A 319 27.71 4.66 -12.61
N ALA A 320 28.85 4.09 -13.04
CA ALA A 320 30.05 3.99 -12.22
C ALA A 320 30.57 5.37 -11.79
N GLU A 321 30.60 6.34 -12.71
CA GLU A 321 31.01 7.72 -12.42
C GLU A 321 30.07 8.42 -11.43
N GLU A 322 28.75 8.33 -11.64
CA GLU A 322 27.77 8.96 -10.76
C GLU A 322 27.79 8.35 -9.35
N VAL A 323 28.00 7.04 -9.26
CA VAL A 323 28.20 6.36 -7.98
C VAL A 323 29.48 6.83 -7.30
N LYS A 324 30.59 6.97 -8.02
CA LYS A 324 31.86 7.50 -7.48
C LYS A 324 31.69 8.93 -6.96
N LYS A 325 31.06 9.81 -7.74
CA LYS A 325 30.74 11.20 -7.31
C LYS A 325 29.90 11.20 -6.03
N GLY A 326 28.88 10.35 -5.99
CA GLY A 326 28.02 10.16 -4.83
C GLY A 326 28.76 9.70 -3.57
N PHE A 327 29.64 8.71 -3.73
CA PHE A 327 30.46 8.16 -2.65
C PHE A 327 31.36 9.22 -2.02
N LEU A 328 32.03 10.03 -2.86
CA LEU A 328 32.90 11.13 -2.41
C LEU A 328 32.09 12.25 -1.76
N LYS A 329 30.98 12.68 -2.37
CA LYS A 329 30.11 13.75 -1.85
C LYS A 329 29.56 13.43 -0.45
N LYS A 330 29.30 12.16 -0.18
CA LYS A 330 28.78 11.68 1.11
C LYS A 330 29.87 11.35 2.13
N ASN A 331 31.14 11.51 1.78
CA ASN A 331 32.30 11.25 2.65
C ASN A 331 32.27 9.84 3.27
N LEU A 332 31.97 8.82 2.46
CA LEU A 332 31.82 7.45 2.94
C LEU A 332 33.17 6.81 3.31
N PRO A 333 33.22 5.92 4.33
CA PRO A 333 34.46 5.27 4.73
C PRO A 333 35.05 4.42 3.59
N LYS A 334 36.32 4.63 3.23
CA LYS A 334 37.09 3.77 2.30
C LYS A 334 37.46 2.40 2.91
N SER A 335 36.62 1.88 3.81
CA SER A 335 36.83 0.59 4.47
C SER A 335 36.53 -0.57 3.52
N LYS A 336 37.15 -1.73 3.77
CA LYS A 336 36.93 -2.94 2.97
C LYS A 336 35.44 -3.30 2.85
N VAL A 337 34.65 -3.12 3.90
CA VAL A 337 33.21 -3.43 3.91
C VAL A 337 32.42 -2.61 2.88
N TYR A 338 32.71 -1.31 2.76
CA TYR A 338 32.04 -0.43 1.79
C TYR A 338 32.48 -0.71 0.36
N ILE A 339 33.79 -0.89 0.15
CA ILE A 339 34.34 -1.14 -1.18
C ILE A 339 33.88 -2.49 -1.73
N ASP A 340 33.93 -3.56 -0.92
CA ASP A 340 33.47 -4.88 -1.33
C ASP A 340 31.97 -4.86 -1.64
N ARG A 341 31.18 -4.14 -0.82
CA ARG A 341 29.75 -3.97 -1.09
C ARG A 341 29.50 -3.25 -2.41
N LEU A 342 30.13 -2.11 -2.65
CA LEU A 342 29.92 -1.32 -3.87
C LEU A 342 30.32 -2.10 -5.12
N ARG A 343 31.43 -2.85 -5.03
CA ARG A 343 31.91 -3.75 -6.08
C ARG A 343 30.89 -4.85 -6.39
N GLU A 344 30.36 -5.52 -5.37
CA GLU A 344 29.34 -6.54 -5.54
C GLU A 344 28.08 -5.97 -6.22
N GLU A 345 27.64 -4.79 -5.78
CA GLU A 345 26.44 -4.15 -6.31
C GLU A 345 26.58 -3.74 -7.77
N LEU A 346 27.62 -2.95 -8.09
CA LEU A 346 27.87 -2.49 -9.46
C LEU A 346 28.06 -3.66 -10.42
N SER A 347 28.87 -4.66 -10.03
CA SER A 347 29.08 -5.86 -10.85
C SER A 347 27.77 -6.61 -11.11
N LEU A 348 26.88 -6.72 -10.13
CA LEU A 348 25.58 -7.36 -10.34
C LEU A 348 24.67 -6.53 -11.25
N ILE A 349 24.61 -5.21 -11.07
CA ILE A 349 23.76 -4.30 -11.85
C ILE A 349 24.17 -4.31 -13.33
N THR A 350 25.46 -4.15 -13.61
CA THR A 350 26.05 -4.20 -14.95
C THR A 350 25.83 -5.57 -15.60
N ARG A 351 26.14 -6.69 -14.91
CA ARG A 351 25.91 -8.05 -15.45
C ARG A 351 24.44 -8.35 -15.78
N LYS A 352 23.50 -7.65 -15.16
CA LYS A 352 22.06 -7.79 -15.42
C LYS A 352 21.52 -6.77 -16.44
N GLY A 353 22.36 -5.86 -16.94
CA GLY A 353 21.97 -4.82 -17.89
C GLY A 353 21.02 -3.78 -17.30
N PHE A 354 21.10 -3.52 -15.99
CA PHE A 354 20.16 -2.61 -15.30
C PHE A 354 20.69 -1.19 -15.10
N SER A 355 21.85 -0.84 -15.63
CA SER A 355 22.46 0.47 -15.38
C SER A 355 21.60 1.63 -15.88
N SER A 356 20.98 1.49 -17.06
CA SER A 356 19.97 2.44 -17.56
C SER A 356 18.80 2.63 -16.60
N TYR A 357 18.31 1.56 -15.97
CA TYR A 357 17.22 1.64 -14.99
C TYR A 357 17.60 2.47 -13.75
N PHE A 358 18.81 2.25 -13.20
CA PHE A 358 19.29 3.02 -12.04
C PHE A 358 19.48 4.50 -12.39
N LEU A 359 20.02 4.81 -13.57
CA LEU A 359 20.19 6.17 -14.05
C LEU A 359 18.85 6.88 -14.27
N ILE A 360 17.89 6.22 -14.91
CA ILE A 360 16.53 6.78 -15.10
C ILE A 360 15.86 7.02 -13.74
N GLN A 361 16.00 6.10 -12.80
CA GLN A 361 15.49 6.27 -11.44
C GLN A 361 16.11 7.47 -10.75
N LYS A 362 17.43 7.66 -10.86
CA LYS A 362 18.14 8.85 -10.39
C LYS A 362 17.60 10.12 -11.04
N MET A 363 17.45 10.16 -12.36
CA MET A 363 16.93 11.32 -13.09
C MET A 363 15.53 11.73 -12.59
N MET A 364 14.63 10.75 -12.40
CA MET A 364 13.30 10.99 -11.85
C MET A 364 13.36 11.51 -10.40
N THR A 365 14.22 10.93 -9.58
CA THR A 365 14.43 11.36 -8.19
C THR A 365 14.97 12.79 -8.13
N ASP A 366 15.97 13.13 -8.94
CA ASP A 366 16.57 14.47 -8.99
C ASP A 366 15.56 15.51 -9.48
N GLU A 367 14.77 15.18 -10.52
CA GLU A 367 13.71 16.04 -11.02
C GLU A 367 12.61 16.26 -9.97
N ALA A 368 12.21 15.21 -9.25
CA ALA A 368 11.23 15.31 -8.17
C ALA A 368 11.71 16.24 -7.05
N ARG A 369 12.98 16.14 -6.63
CA ARG A 369 13.56 17.05 -5.62
C ARG A 369 13.57 18.51 -6.10
N ARG A 370 14.04 18.73 -7.33
CA ARG A 370 14.11 20.06 -7.95
C ARG A 370 12.73 20.70 -8.03
N SER A 371 11.73 19.95 -8.48
CA SER A 371 10.36 20.44 -8.64
C SER A 371 9.64 20.60 -7.30
N CYS A 372 9.84 19.71 -6.34
CA CYS A 372 9.23 19.79 -5.01
C CYS A 372 9.67 21.03 -4.24
N SER A 373 10.98 21.33 -4.20
CA SER A 373 11.49 22.55 -3.57
C SER A 373 10.88 23.82 -4.18
N LYS A 374 10.75 23.87 -5.51
CA LYS A 374 10.09 24.98 -6.22
C LYS A 374 8.59 25.10 -5.90
N LEU A 375 7.87 23.98 -5.85
CA LEU A 375 6.43 23.95 -5.61
C LEU A 375 6.06 24.29 -4.17
N LEU A 376 6.85 23.82 -3.20
CA LEU A 376 6.59 24.06 -1.78
C LEU A 376 7.05 25.45 -1.33
N GLY A 377 8.07 26.04 -1.98
CA GLY A 377 8.64 27.33 -1.59
C GLY A 377 9.48 27.28 -0.31
N TRP A 378 9.71 26.08 0.24
CA TRP A 378 10.58 25.80 1.40
C TRP A 378 11.14 24.38 1.29
N GLY A 379 12.22 24.10 2.02
CA GLY A 379 12.93 22.82 1.95
C GLY A 379 13.89 22.70 0.77
N ASP A 380 14.77 21.70 0.82
CA ASP A 380 15.81 21.42 -0.18
C ASP A 380 15.38 20.35 -1.21
N GLY A 381 14.12 19.94 -1.18
CA GLY A 381 13.56 18.92 -2.07
C GLY A 381 13.69 17.50 -1.54
N SER A 382 14.40 17.26 -0.43
CA SER A 382 14.51 15.93 0.21
C SER A 382 13.16 15.31 0.55
N GLN A 383 12.14 16.13 0.79
CA GLN A 383 10.75 15.74 1.07
C GLN A 383 10.10 14.96 -0.08
N ALA A 384 10.60 15.13 -1.32
CA ALA A 384 10.04 14.49 -2.51
C ALA A 384 10.22 12.97 -2.54
N VAL A 385 11.15 12.44 -1.74
CA VAL A 385 11.56 11.04 -1.77
C VAL A 385 11.43 10.48 -0.36
N GLY A 386 10.49 9.55 -0.17
CA GLY A 386 10.33 8.90 1.13
C GLY A 386 11.44 7.88 1.42
N PRO A 387 11.55 7.42 2.67
CA PRO A 387 12.63 6.56 3.14
C PRO A 387 12.68 5.18 2.42
N GLY A 388 11.55 4.65 1.95
CA GLY A 388 11.45 3.38 1.20
C GLY A 388 10.13 2.65 1.46
N ARG A 389 10.10 1.30 1.35
CA ARG A 389 8.85 0.50 1.40
C ARG A 389 8.54 -0.25 2.72
N GLY A 390 9.42 -0.23 3.71
CA GLY A 390 9.14 -0.82 5.02
C GLY A 390 8.20 0.06 5.86
N CYS A 391 6.89 -0.21 5.83
CA CYS A 391 5.92 0.66 6.51
C CYS A 391 5.08 -0.06 7.58
N LEU A 392 4.46 0.73 8.47
CA LEU A 392 3.60 0.27 9.57
C LEU A 392 2.12 0.56 9.28
N ALA A 393 1.24 -0.20 9.93
CA ALA A 393 -0.20 0.10 9.89
C ALA A 393 -0.53 1.43 10.59
N PRO A 394 -1.60 2.15 10.19
CA PRO A 394 -1.90 3.51 10.65
C PRO A 394 -2.03 3.67 12.17
N GLU A 395 -2.54 2.64 12.85
CA GLU A 395 -2.83 2.66 14.30
C GLU A 395 -1.64 2.23 15.17
N VAL A 396 -0.48 1.92 14.58
CA VAL A 396 0.71 1.53 15.36
C VAL A 396 1.13 2.71 16.24
N PRO A 397 1.19 2.55 17.57
CA PRO A 397 1.55 3.65 18.45
C PRO A 397 3.07 3.82 18.54
N ILE A 398 3.52 5.07 18.44
CA ILE A 398 4.91 5.52 18.51
C ILE A 398 5.15 6.20 19.85
N ILE A 399 6.30 5.92 20.48
CA ILE A 399 6.70 6.56 21.74
C ILE A 399 7.22 7.97 21.42
N THR A 400 6.51 8.98 21.90
CA THR A 400 6.96 10.38 21.85
C THR A 400 7.41 10.84 23.24
N LYS A 401 7.94 12.06 23.32
CA LYS A 401 8.47 12.65 24.55
C LYS A 401 7.46 12.55 25.72
N ASN A 402 7.97 12.32 26.94
CA ASN A 402 7.17 12.19 28.17
C ASN A 402 6.19 11.01 28.19
N GLY A 403 6.43 9.98 27.38
CA GLY A 403 5.65 8.74 27.40
C GLY A 403 4.27 8.85 26.77
N VAL A 404 4.03 9.86 25.95
CA VAL A 404 2.83 9.97 25.13
C VAL A 404 2.94 8.95 23.99
N LEU A 405 1.84 8.25 23.72
CA LEU A 405 1.73 7.36 22.57
C LEU A 405 0.91 8.05 21.48
N LYS A 406 1.49 8.16 20.29
CA LYS A 406 0.81 8.75 19.13
C LYS A 406 0.70 7.69 18.03
N PRO A 407 -0.48 7.42 17.44
CA PRO A 407 -0.57 6.58 16.25
C PRO A 407 0.36 7.11 15.15
N ILE A 408 1.02 6.23 14.40
CA ILE A 408 1.99 6.66 13.39
C ILE A 408 1.37 7.59 12.33
N LYS A 409 0.11 7.37 11.97
CA LYS A 409 -0.62 8.24 11.04
C LYS A 409 -0.76 9.69 11.52
N ASP A 410 -0.70 9.90 12.84
CA ASP A 410 -0.86 11.21 13.46
C ASP A 410 0.49 11.86 13.78
N VAL A 411 1.62 11.16 13.60
CA VAL A 411 2.98 11.71 13.79
C VAL A 411 3.23 12.81 12.75
N LEU A 412 3.70 13.96 13.21
CA LEU A 412 3.94 15.14 12.40
C LEU A 412 5.43 15.50 12.37
N VAL A 413 5.86 16.17 11.30
CA VAL A 413 7.20 16.78 11.24
C VAL A 413 7.37 17.72 12.44
N GLY A 414 8.49 17.57 13.15
CA GLY A 414 8.80 18.28 14.39
C GLY A 414 8.48 17.52 15.67
N ASP A 415 7.65 16.46 15.64
CA ASP A 415 7.44 15.58 16.79
C ASP A 415 8.77 14.95 17.23
N SER A 416 8.93 14.72 18.55
CA SER A 416 10.13 14.07 19.10
C SER A 416 9.85 12.62 19.46
N VAL A 417 10.55 11.68 18.82
CA VAL A 417 10.35 10.22 18.94
C VAL A 417 11.59 9.54 19.52
N LEU A 418 11.38 8.45 20.25
CA LEU A 418 12.46 7.67 20.86
C LEU A 418 13.20 6.83 19.80
N THR A 419 14.53 6.86 19.80
CA THR A 419 15.39 6.11 18.87
C THR A 419 16.24 5.06 19.59
N ARG A 420 16.95 4.20 18.85
CA ARG A 420 17.71 3.03 19.32
C ARG A 420 18.75 3.37 20.37
N ASP A 421 19.37 4.53 20.28
CA ASP A 421 20.41 4.99 21.20
C ASP A 421 19.86 5.47 22.57
N GLY A 422 18.52 5.47 22.70
CA GLY A 422 17.79 5.92 23.89
C GLY A 422 17.46 7.41 23.88
N THR A 423 17.81 8.15 22.84
CA THR A 423 17.55 9.60 22.75
C THR A 423 16.25 9.91 22.01
N PHE A 424 15.69 11.10 22.28
CA PHE A 424 14.55 11.63 21.54
C PHE A 424 15.03 12.53 20.42
N GLN A 425 14.61 12.25 19.19
CA GLN A 425 15.02 12.97 17.99
C GLN A 425 13.81 13.45 17.19
N ARG A 426 14.00 14.52 16.42
CA ARG A 426 12.92 15.17 15.69
C ARG A 426 12.58 14.40 14.42
N VAL A 427 11.28 14.27 14.14
CA VAL A 427 10.76 13.80 12.87
C VAL A 427 10.98 14.88 11.82
N ILE A 428 11.65 14.55 10.71
CA ILE A 428 12.00 15.49 9.64
C ILE A 428 11.13 15.32 8.38
N ASN A 429 10.56 14.13 8.19
CA ASN A 429 9.68 13.82 7.05
C ASN A 429 8.65 12.77 7.44
N THR A 430 7.47 12.78 6.83
CA THR A 430 6.44 11.75 6.99
C THR A 430 5.97 11.25 5.62
N ALA A 431 5.65 9.96 5.51
CA ALA A 431 5.29 9.32 4.25
C ALA A 431 4.10 8.38 4.43
N VAL A 432 3.26 8.32 3.39
CA VAL A 432 2.08 7.44 3.32
C VAL A 432 2.09 6.71 2.00
N TYR A 433 1.95 5.39 2.04
CA TYR A 433 2.00 4.55 0.85
C TYR A 433 0.71 3.75 0.71
N PRO A 434 0.10 3.71 -0.50
CA PRO A 434 -1.01 2.82 -0.76
C PRO A 434 -0.51 1.36 -0.79
N LEU A 435 -1.21 0.49 -0.07
CA LEU A 435 -0.96 -0.94 -0.03
C LEU A 435 -2.02 -1.64 -0.90
N LYS A 436 -1.59 -2.39 -1.92
CA LYS A 436 -2.48 -3.15 -2.82
C LYS A 436 -2.31 -4.64 -2.55
N ASP A 437 -3.36 -5.29 -2.08
CA ASP A 437 -3.48 -6.75 -1.93
C ASP A 437 -2.31 -7.42 -1.16
N GLU A 438 -1.70 -6.71 -0.20
CA GLU A 438 -0.59 -7.21 0.61
C GLU A 438 -1.02 -7.40 2.07
N THR A 439 -0.87 -8.62 2.59
CA THR A 439 -1.09 -8.94 4.01
C THR A 439 0.07 -8.46 4.86
N LEU A 440 -0.22 -7.70 5.93
CA LEU A 440 0.77 -7.27 6.91
C LEU A 440 1.04 -8.34 7.96
N ILE A 441 2.24 -8.34 8.54
CA ILE A 441 2.62 -9.18 9.67
C ILE A 441 2.44 -8.38 10.97
N SER A 442 1.80 -8.99 11.96
CA SER A 442 1.59 -8.41 13.29
C SER A 442 2.44 -9.14 14.33
N LEU A 443 3.41 -8.45 14.93
CA LEU A 443 4.27 -9.00 15.97
C LEU A 443 3.77 -8.60 17.36
N TYR A 444 3.71 -9.58 18.27
CA TYR A 444 3.27 -9.38 19.65
C TYR A 444 4.35 -9.83 20.62
N ALA A 445 4.84 -8.94 21.46
CA ALA A 445 5.74 -9.26 22.57
C ALA A 445 4.96 -9.65 23.85
N TYR A 446 5.59 -10.40 24.76
CA TYR A 446 4.99 -10.71 26.07
C TYR A 446 4.77 -9.46 26.93
N TYR A 447 5.78 -8.59 26.97
CA TYR A 447 5.67 -7.23 27.48
C TYR A 447 5.78 -6.28 26.29
N GLY A 448 4.83 -5.36 26.15
CA GLY A 448 4.59 -4.58 24.94
C GLY A 448 3.15 -4.11 24.87
N ASP A 449 2.74 -3.51 23.77
CA ASP A 449 1.34 -3.22 23.49
C ASP A 449 0.64 -4.46 22.95
N ASN A 450 -0.45 -4.87 23.61
CA ASN A 450 -1.17 -6.09 23.23
C ASN A 450 -1.93 -5.98 21.91
N ARG A 451 -2.12 -4.78 21.36
CA ARG A 451 -2.63 -4.60 19.99
C ARG A 451 -1.68 -5.18 18.95
N GLY A 452 -0.41 -5.36 19.32
CA GLY A 452 0.66 -5.78 18.42
C GLY A 452 1.15 -4.61 17.58
N VAL A 453 2.24 -4.85 16.86
CA VAL A 453 2.78 -3.91 15.88
C VAL A 453 2.62 -4.58 14.53
N SER A 454 1.79 -4.01 13.66
CA SER A 454 1.55 -4.49 12.30
C SER A 454 2.42 -3.74 11.31
N LEU A 455 3.17 -4.48 10.50
CA LEU A 455 4.17 -3.96 9.56
C LEU A 455 4.21 -4.80 8.29
N THR A 456 4.69 -4.19 7.21
CA THR A 456 4.98 -4.89 5.93
C THR A 456 5.99 -6.01 6.17
N LYS A 457 5.92 -7.08 5.36
CA LYS A 457 6.73 -8.29 5.54
C LYS A 457 8.23 -8.00 5.58
N ASP A 458 8.66 -6.97 4.86
CA ASP A 458 10.05 -6.61 4.69
C ASP A 458 10.52 -5.49 5.62
N HIS A 459 9.65 -4.92 6.45
CA HIS A 459 10.03 -3.96 7.47
C HIS A 459 10.90 -4.64 8.54
N LYS A 460 12.00 -3.97 8.92
CA LYS A 460 13.03 -4.57 9.78
C LYS A 460 12.80 -4.21 11.25
N VAL A 461 13.08 -5.18 12.10
CA VAL A 461 12.93 -5.09 13.56
C VAL A 461 14.25 -5.50 14.21
N LEU A 462 14.68 -4.77 15.25
CA LEU A 462 15.93 -5.12 15.93
C LEU A 462 15.64 -6.24 16.91
N VAL A 463 16.35 -7.35 16.74
CA VAL A 463 16.15 -8.56 17.51
C VAL A 463 17.45 -9.20 17.94
N GLU A 464 17.36 -10.06 18.94
CA GLU A 464 18.40 -10.99 19.31
C GLU A 464 17.90 -12.41 19.06
N LYS A 465 18.65 -13.19 18.28
CA LYS A 465 18.30 -14.59 18.02
C LYS A 465 18.59 -15.37 19.28
N GLY A 466 17.64 -16.16 19.75
CA GLY A 466 17.92 -17.00 20.90
C GLY A 466 18.71 -18.26 20.53
N LYS A 467 19.65 -18.66 21.40
CA LYS A 467 20.37 -19.94 21.40
C LYS A 467 19.71 -20.90 22.39
N ARG A 468 19.62 -22.18 22.04
CA ARG A 468 19.23 -23.23 22.99
C ARG A 468 20.33 -23.40 24.04
N VAL A 469 19.99 -23.25 25.31
CA VAL A 469 20.94 -23.48 26.40
C VAL A 469 21.01 -24.98 26.71
N LYS A 470 22.22 -25.52 26.87
CA LYS A 470 22.41 -26.91 27.35
C LYS A 470 21.83 -27.03 28.76
N ALA A 471 21.10 -28.10 29.04
CA ALA A 471 20.52 -28.32 30.36
C ALA A 471 21.63 -28.40 31.43
N TYR A 472 21.50 -27.65 32.52
CA TYR A 472 22.47 -27.69 33.61
C TYR A 472 22.37 -29.03 34.37
N GLY A 473 23.50 -29.62 34.75
CA GLY A 473 23.54 -30.89 35.49
C GLY A 473 22.87 -30.87 36.87
N SER A 474 22.67 -29.67 37.43
CA SER A 474 21.96 -29.45 38.71
C SER A 474 20.43 -29.50 38.61
N TRP A 475 19.87 -29.70 37.40
CA TRP A 475 18.42 -29.69 37.20
C TRP A 475 17.79 -31.08 37.43
N SER A 476 16.57 -31.11 37.98
CA SER A 476 15.82 -32.37 38.13
C SER A 476 15.48 -32.99 36.76
N LYS A 477 15.36 -34.33 36.69
CA LYS A 477 15.08 -35.06 35.43
C LYS A 477 13.81 -34.55 34.71
N THR A 478 12.78 -34.16 35.44
CA THR A 478 11.54 -33.54 34.91
C THR A 478 11.75 -32.13 34.35
N THR A 479 12.70 -31.39 34.94
CA THR A 479 13.10 -30.05 34.47
C THR A 479 13.97 -30.16 33.21
N GLN A 480 14.83 -31.18 33.13
CA GLN A 480 15.63 -31.47 31.94
C GLN A 480 14.77 -31.89 30.75
N SER A 481 13.64 -32.59 30.96
CA SER A 481 12.72 -33.00 29.88
C SER A 481 11.78 -31.89 29.41
N SER A 482 11.28 -31.03 30.31
CA SER A 482 10.36 -29.92 29.99
C SER A 482 11.05 -28.65 29.43
N ARG A 483 12.35 -28.45 29.69
CA ARG A 483 13.10 -27.24 29.31
C ARG A 483 14.02 -27.38 28.10
N LYS A 484 13.89 -28.46 27.32
CA LYS A 484 14.60 -28.63 26.03
C LYS A 484 14.36 -27.49 25.01
N SER A 485 13.43 -26.57 25.29
CA SER A 485 13.00 -25.45 24.45
C SER A 485 13.37 -24.05 24.96
N ILE A 486 14.16 -23.89 26.04
CA ILE A 486 14.55 -22.56 26.51
C ILE A 486 15.64 -21.99 25.59
N VAL A 487 15.19 -21.03 24.79
CA VAL A 487 15.95 -20.27 23.81
C VAL A 487 16.29 -18.92 24.45
N GLU A 488 17.56 -18.71 24.82
CA GLU A 488 18.06 -17.50 25.48
C GLU A 488 18.79 -16.58 24.50
N PRO A 489 18.71 -15.25 24.67
CA PRO A 489 19.37 -14.28 23.80
C PRO A 489 20.90 -14.52 23.74
N ASN A 490 21.49 -14.41 22.54
CA ASN A 490 22.82 -14.91 22.17
C ASN A 490 24.01 -13.95 22.33
N GLY A 491 23.76 -12.70 22.70
CA GLY A 491 24.68 -11.55 22.82
C GLY A 491 24.58 -10.52 21.69
N ASP A 492 23.94 -10.84 20.55
CA ASP A 492 24.13 -10.11 19.29
C ASP A 492 22.81 -9.53 18.74
N LEU A 493 22.66 -8.21 18.81
CA LEU A 493 21.54 -7.49 18.20
C LEU A 493 21.70 -7.42 16.68
N ILE A 494 20.69 -7.87 15.95
CA ILE A 494 20.64 -7.87 14.50
C ILE A 494 19.32 -7.30 13.99
N TRP A 495 19.36 -6.62 12.85
CA TRP A 495 18.14 -6.20 12.16
C TRP A 495 17.59 -7.34 11.31
N LYS A 496 16.40 -7.84 11.65
CA LYS A 496 15.75 -8.98 10.98
C LYS A 496 14.42 -8.55 10.37
N ARG A 497 14.03 -9.15 9.24
CA ARG A 497 12.75 -8.80 8.59
C ARG A 497 11.57 -9.33 9.39
N ALA A 498 10.43 -8.65 9.29
CA ALA A 498 9.19 -9.07 9.96
C ALA A 498 8.78 -10.51 9.61
N ASP A 499 8.93 -10.92 8.34
CA ASP A 499 8.60 -12.26 7.85
C ASP A 499 9.63 -13.34 8.21
N GLU A 500 10.80 -12.94 8.69
CA GLU A 500 11.82 -13.86 9.18
C GLU A 500 11.70 -14.06 10.70
N ILE A 501 10.95 -13.23 11.43
CA ILE A 501 10.82 -13.32 12.88
C ILE A 501 10.16 -14.65 13.29
N GLU A 502 10.70 -15.29 14.32
CA GLU A 502 10.19 -16.54 14.87
C GLU A 502 9.78 -16.37 16.35
N LEU A 503 8.93 -17.25 16.89
CA LEU A 503 8.49 -17.23 18.30
C LEU A 503 9.65 -17.40 19.32
N GLY A 504 10.85 -17.76 18.86
CA GLY A 504 12.07 -17.86 19.68
C GLY A 504 12.89 -16.58 19.75
N ASP A 505 12.60 -15.58 18.90
CA ASP A 505 13.34 -14.34 18.83
C ASP A 505 12.96 -13.37 19.96
N TRP A 506 13.87 -12.42 20.24
CA TRP A 506 13.73 -11.43 21.29
C TRP A 506 13.78 -10.03 20.69
N LEU A 507 12.69 -9.29 20.80
CA LEU A 507 12.53 -7.92 20.30
C LEU A 507 13.22 -6.93 21.24
N TYR A 508 13.97 -5.98 20.70
CA TYR A 508 14.66 -4.97 21.50
C TYR A 508 13.84 -3.69 21.65
N ILE A 509 13.82 -3.12 22.85
CA ILE A 509 13.36 -1.75 23.12
C ILE A 509 14.41 -0.98 23.93
N PRO A 510 14.81 0.23 23.53
CA PRO A 510 15.82 1.01 24.26
C PRO A 510 15.23 1.56 25.57
N ILE A 511 16.10 1.72 26.58
CA ILE A 511 15.77 2.50 27.77
C ILE A 511 16.02 3.98 27.44
N PRO A 512 15.02 4.86 27.57
CA PRO A 512 15.19 6.27 27.27
C PRO A 512 16.22 6.94 28.19
N LYS A 513 17.11 7.73 27.61
CA LYS A 513 18.06 8.60 28.31
C LYS A 513 17.39 9.94 28.54
N VAL A 514 17.14 10.27 29.79
CA VAL A 514 16.52 11.53 30.21
C VAL A 514 17.47 12.24 31.15
N GLU A 515 17.66 13.53 30.92
CA GLU A 515 18.42 14.40 31.82
C GLU A 515 17.72 14.44 33.19
N ILE A 516 18.46 14.06 34.24
CA ILE A 516 17.91 14.08 35.60
C ILE A 516 17.89 15.53 36.09
N LYS A 517 16.70 16.02 36.39
CA LYS A 517 16.45 17.35 36.98
C LYS A 517 15.77 17.15 38.32
N SER A 518 16.42 17.57 39.40
CA SER A 518 15.81 17.63 40.73
C SER A 518 15.97 19.04 41.28
N PRO A 519 14.94 19.90 41.25
CA PRO A 519 14.97 21.10 42.06
C PRO A 519 15.01 20.69 43.53
N GLU A 520 15.95 21.21 44.31
CA GLU A 520 16.13 20.75 45.69
C GLU A 520 14.95 21.17 46.59
N ILE A 521 14.43 22.38 46.38
CA ILE A 521 13.38 22.99 47.21
C ILE A 521 12.42 23.79 46.33
N PHE A 522 11.13 23.63 46.56
CA PHE A 522 10.08 24.43 45.94
C PHE A 522 9.47 25.41 46.93
N ASP A 523 9.37 26.67 46.52
CA ASP A 523 8.78 27.75 47.33
C ASP A 523 7.28 27.90 47.04
N LEU A 524 6.45 27.50 48.01
CA LEU A 524 5.00 27.60 47.90
C LEU A 524 4.50 29.05 47.85
N SER A 525 5.27 30.05 48.31
CA SER A 525 4.84 31.44 48.23
C SER A 525 4.65 31.92 46.79
N LYS A 526 5.27 31.24 45.81
CA LYS A 526 5.09 31.51 44.38
C LYS A 526 3.65 31.28 43.88
N PHE A 527 2.80 30.65 44.68
CA PHE A 527 1.40 30.38 44.35
C PHE A 527 0.41 31.31 45.08
N SER A 528 0.87 32.43 45.64
CA SER A 528 0.03 33.47 46.24
C SER A 528 0.46 34.87 45.82
N GLU A 529 -0.52 35.72 45.56
CA GLU A 529 -0.34 37.15 45.31
C GLU A 529 -0.34 37.96 46.62
N ASP A 530 -0.75 37.34 47.73
CA ASP A 530 -0.88 37.95 49.05
C ASP A 530 0.49 38.01 49.76
N LYS A 531 1.28 39.05 49.47
CA LYS A 531 2.62 39.25 50.09
C LYS A 531 2.58 39.29 51.62
N ASP A 532 1.48 39.77 52.20
CA ASP A 532 1.29 39.89 53.65
C ASP A 532 1.02 38.54 54.36
N LEU A 533 0.82 37.46 53.59
CA LEU A 533 0.57 36.12 54.09
C LEU A 533 1.77 35.17 53.90
N VAL A 534 2.98 35.72 53.81
CA VAL A 534 4.22 34.97 53.61
C VAL A 534 5.26 35.41 54.63
N SER A 535 5.85 34.46 55.36
CA SER A 535 7.05 34.69 56.19
C SER A 535 8.28 34.02 55.58
N GLU A 536 9.43 34.11 56.27
CA GLU A 536 10.65 33.43 55.85
C GLU A 536 10.49 31.91 55.78
N LYS A 537 9.71 31.30 56.69
CA LYS A 537 9.60 29.82 56.81
C LYS A 537 8.21 29.29 56.52
N GLU A 538 7.19 30.12 56.58
CA GLU A 538 5.79 29.68 56.54
C GLU A 538 4.97 30.52 55.56
N VAL A 539 3.89 29.94 55.07
CA VAL A 539 2.84 30.64 54.32
C VAL A 539 1.52 30.51 55.07
N TYR A 540 0.72 31.57 55.03
CA TYR A 540 -0.52 31.69 55.76
C TYR A 540 -1.71 31.71 54.81
N GLN A 541 -2.83 31.15 55.26
CA GLN A 541 -4.10 31.23 54.57
C GLN A 541 -5.18 31.67 55.54
N ASP A 542 -5.71 32.86 55.32
CA ASP A 542 -6.80 33.41 56.11
C ASP A 542 -8.15 32.89 55.64
N TRP A 543 -8.95 32.47 56.60
CA TRP A 543 -10.33 32.07 56.39
C TRP A 543 -11.23 33.11 57.03
N THR A 544 -11.78 33.98 56.18
CA THR A 544 -12.64 35.09 56.60
C THR A 544 -14.11 34.74 56.45
N ASN A 545 -14.98 35.35 57.25
CA ASN A 545 -16.43 35.31 57.03
C ASN A 545 -16.74 35.97 55.66
N PRO A 546 -17.45 35.30 54.74
CA PRO A 546 -17.75 35.87 53.44
C PRO A 546 -18.56 37.18 53.51
N LEU A 547 -19.42 37.31 54.53
CA LEU A 547 -20.34 38.44 54.71
C LEU A 547 -19.71 39.59 55.51
N THR A 548 -18.94 39.29 56.55
CA THR A 548 -18.39 40.31 57.47
C THR A 548 -16.91 40.62 57.25
N LYS A 549 -16.23 39.86 56.38
CA LYS A 549 -14.76 39.90 56.13
C LYS A 549 -13.88 39.70 57.37
N GLN A 550 -14.45 39.51 58.56
CA GLN A 550 -13.72 39.19 59.78
C GLN A 550 -12.99 37.86 59.67
N LEU A 551 -11.74 37.84 60.12
CA LEU A 551 -10.91 36.64 60.19
C LEU A 551 -11.51 35.64 61.17
N ARG A 552 -11.84 34.43 60.70
CA ARG A 552 -12.32 33.32 61.54
C ARG A 552 -11.20 32.40 61.97
N LYS A 553 -10.29 32.07 61.06
CA LYS A 553 -9.17 31.15 61.30
C LYS A 553 -8.02 31.47 60.36
N ARG A 554 -6.79 31.54 60.87
CA ARG A 554 -5.57 31.54 60.06
C ARG A 554 -4.99 30.14 60.02
N LYS A 555 -4.74 29.62 58.82
CA LYS A 555 -4.06 28.34 58.60
C LYS A 555 -2.59 28.59 58.27
N ILE A 556 -1.72 27.68 58.69
CA ILE A 556 -0.27 27.78 58.52
C ILE A 556 0.17 26.60 57.63
N CYS A 557 1.22 26.76 56.84
CA CYS A 557 1.88 25.70 56.08
C CYS A 557 3.36 26.06 55.95
N ASN A 558 4.26 25.07 55.95
CA ASN A 558 5.67 25.33 55.65
C ASN A 558 5.80 25.90 54.23
N ARG A 559 6.59 26.96 54.07
CA ARG A 559 6.81 27.63 52.78
C ARG A 559 7.56 26.76 51.79
N TYR A 560 8.55 26.03 52.27
CA TYR A 560 9.48 25.26 51.45
C TYR A 560 9.11 23.78 51.44
N LEU A 561 8.89 23.24 50.25
CA LEU A 561 8.63 21.83 50.01
C LEU A 561 9.88 21.17 49.41
N ASN A 562 10.41 20.16 50.08
CA ASN A 562 11.56 19.40 49.61
C ASN A 562 11.13 18.37 48.55
N PHE A 563 11.54 18.57 47.31
CA PHE A 563 11.22 17.66 46.20
C PHE A 563 12.06 16.38 46.23
N ASN A 564 13.14 16.31 47.01
CA ASN A 564 13.88 15.07 47.26
C ASN A 564 13.18 14.14 48.27
N SER A 565 11.99 14.50 48.76
CA SER A 565 11.21 13.68 49.68
C SER A 565 10.47 12.56 48.94
N GLU A 566 10.80 11.29 49.23
CA GLU A 566 10.01 10.14 48.77
C GLU A 566 8.56 10.19 49.26
N LEU A 567 8.33 10.74 50.45
CA LEU A 567 7.00 10.86 51.03
C LEU A 567 6.11 11.75 50.16
N PHE A 568 6.64 12.88 49.68
CA PHE A 568 5.91 13.77 48.78
C PHE A 568 5.53 13.05 47.47
N TRP A 569 6.48 12.37 46.83
CA TRP A 569 6.20 11.67 45.57
C TRP A 569 5.23 10.50 45.73
N LYS A 570 5.22 9.81 46.88
CA LYS A 570 4.16 8.85 47.21
C LYS A 570 2.78 9.50 47.25
N VAL A 571 2.65 10.72 47.82
CA VAL A 571 1.38 11.49 47.81
C VAL A 571 0.98 11.89 46.40
N VAL A 572 1.92 12.36 45.57
CA VAL A 572 1.65 12.72 44.17
C VAL A 572 1.19 11.47 43.38
N GLY A 573 1.82 10.32 43.61
CA GLY A 573 1.41 9.04 43.03
C GLY A 573 0.01 8.61 43.46
N LEU A 574 -0.32 8.71 44.75
CA LEU A 574 -1.67 8.47 45.26
C LEU A 574 -2.69 9.42 44.61
N PHE A 575 -2.30 10.66 44.34
CA PHE A 575 -3.20 11.61 43.70
C PHE A 575 -3.51 11.23 42.25
N ALA A 576 -2.50 10.74 41.52
CA ALA A 576 -2.67 10.24 40.16
C ALA A 576 -3.67 9.06 40.06
N GLY A 577 -3.89 8.29 41.13
CA GLY A 577 -4.91 7.23 41.18
C GLY A 577 -6.20 7.63 41.88
N ASP A 578 -6.17 7.84 43.19
CA ASP A 578 -7.36 8.10 44.02
C ASP A 578 -7.60 9.59 44.34
N GLY A 579 -6.69 10.47 43.89
CA GLY A 579 -6.79 11.91 44.11
C GLY A 579 -7.86 12.60 43.27
N TRP A 580 -8.40 13.68 43.80
CA TRP A 580 -9.31 14.56 43.09
C TRP A 580 -9.21 16.00 43.60
N LYS A 581 -9.58 16.93 42.74
CA LYS A 581 -9.83 18.34 43.05
C LYS A 581 -11.16 18.73 42.43
N ARG A 582 -11.75 19.84 42.87
CA ARG A 582 -12.95 20.42 42.27
C ARG A 582 -12.58 21.69 41.51
N SER A 583 -13.42 22.04 40.54
CA SER A 583 -13.34 23.32 39.82
C SER A 583 -13.87 24.51 40.63
N ASP A 584 -14.39 24.27 41.83
CA ASP A 584 -14.86 25.31 42.73
C ASP A 584 -13.69 26.00 43.48
N ASP A 585 -13.99 27.09 44.17
CA ASP A 585 -13.05 27.81 45.04
C ASP A 585 -12.74 27.06 46.34
N SER A 586 -13.01 25.75 46.41
CA SER A 586 -12.57 24.96 47.53
C SER A 586 -11.05 24.84 47.50
N ASN A 587 -10.41 25.47 48.48
CA ASN A 587 -8.96 25.47 48.68
C ASN A 587 -8.50 24.14 49.29
N ARG A 588 -8.79 23.02 48.60
CA ARG A 588 -8.47 21.67 49.06
C ARG A 588 -8.27 20.69 47.91
N ILE A 589 -7.47 19.67 48.20
CA ILE A 589 -7.43 18.42 47.42
C ILE A 589 -7.99 17.28 48.26
N GLY A 590 -8.51 16.25 47.60
CA GLY A 590 -9.13 15.09 48.23
C GLY A 590 -8.59 13.77 47.72
N PHE A 591 -8.69 12.73 48.54
CA PHE A 591 -8.35 11.34 48.19
C PHE A 591 -9.49 10.43 48.59
N ALA A 592 -9.96 9.62 47.64
CA ALA A 592 -11.13 8.75 47.81
C ALA A 592 -10.70 7.29 48.05
N LEU A 593 -10.47 6.93 49.31
CA LEU A 593 -9.88 5.64 49.69
C LEU A 593 -10.94 4.60 50.10
N HIS A 594 -10.73 3.32 49.83
CA HIS A 594 -11.61 2.24 50.32
C HIS A 594 -11.55 2.10 51.86
N SER A 595 -12.64 1.75 52.53
CA SER A 595 -12.64 1.76 54.01
C SER A 595 -11.93 0.58 54.68
N GLU A 596 -11.67 -0.52 53.96
CA GLU A 596 -11.26 -1.81 54.56
C GLU A 596 -9.80 -2.22 54.31
N ASN A 597 -8.98 -1.43 53.59
CA ASN A 597 -7.58 -1.79 53.30
C ASN A 597 -6.72 -0.58 52.86
N ASN A 598 -6.67 0.48 53.67
CA ASN A 598 -5.97 1.74 53.31
C ASN A 598 -5.16 2.36 54.45
N LEU A 599 -4.74 1.56 55.45
CA LEU A 599 -3.94 2.06 56.58
C LEU A 599 -2.63 2.69 56.10
N GLU A 600 -1.92 2.04 55.17
CA GLU A 600 -0.68 2.58 54.59
C GLU A 600 -0.92 3.93 53.88
N ASN A 601 -1.98 4.02 53.07
CA ASN A 601 -2.36 5.26 52.37
C ASN A 601 -2.67 6.39 53.34
N LEU A 602 -3.43 6.11 54.41
CA LEU A 602 -3.74 7.09 55.44
C LEU A 602 -2.49 7.52 56.21
N CYS A 603 -1.58 6.61 56.53
CA CYS A 603 -0.31 6.93 57.19
C CYS A 603 0.54 7.86 56.31
N ILE A 604 0.66 7.57 55.01
CA ILE A 604 1.39 8.42 54.04
C ILE A 604 0.79 9.83 54.00
N LEU A 605 -0.53 9.93 53.80
CA LEU A 605 -1.21 11.23 53.68
C LEU A 605 -1.15 12.06 54.97
N LYS A 606 -1.33 11.42 56.13
CA LYS A 606 -1.21 12.09 57.45
C LYS A 606 0.22 12.56 57.70
N SER A 607 1.20 11.68 57.52
CA SER A 607 2.61 12.01 57.74
C SER A 607 3.04 13.19 56.86
N PHE A 608 2.61 13.22 55.60
CA PHE A 608 2.89 14.35 54.72
C PHE A 608 2.20 15.63 55.21
N ALA A 609 0.90 15.57 55.50
CA ALA A 609 0.16 16.74 55.96
C ALA A 609 0.75 17.33 57.25
N GLU A 610 1.08 16.48 58.22
CA GLU A 610 1.70 16.86 59.50
C GLU A 610 3.11 17.45 59.28
N SER A 611 3.93 16.84 58.43
CA SER A 611 5.28 17.33 58.11
C SER A 611 5.30 18.74 57.51
N MET A 612 4.21 19.11 56.82
CA MET A 612 4.05 20.42 56.17
C MET A 612 3.14 21.38 56.96
N LYS A 613 2.67 20.98 58.15
CA LYS A 613 1.67 21.71 58.96
C LYS A 613 0.34 21.96 58.25
N ILE A 614 -0.03 21.12 57.28
CA ILE A 614 -1.27 21.26 56.50
C ILE A 614 -2.47 20.76 57.31
N ASP A 615 -3.48 21.62 57.48
CA ASP A 615 -4.79 21.24 58.00
C ASP A 615 -5.42 20.12 57.14
N TRP A 616 -5.72 18.98 57.76
CA TRP A 616 -6.40 17.87 57.09
C TRP A 616 -7.67 17.45 57.83
N SER A 617 -8.59 16.81 57.12
CA SER A 617 -9.82 16.25 57.70
C SER A 617 -10.23 14.96 56.98
N MET A 618 -11.04 14.16 57.64
CA MET A 618 -11.52 12.88 57.10
C MET A 618 -13.03 12.76 57.24
N LYS A 619 -13.69 12.22 56.21
CA LYS A 619 -15.12 11.90 56.25
C LYS A 619 -15.36 10.48 55.75
N LYS A 620 -15.89 9.62 56.62
CA LYS A 620 -16.35 8.28 56.24
C LYS A 620 -17.73 8.39 55.60
N SER A 621 -17.93 7.69 54.48
CA SER A 621 -19.24 7.61 53.84
C SER A 621 -20.18 6.71 54.65
N SER A 622 -21.42 7.15 54.87
CA SER A 622 -22.45 6.35 55.55
C SER A 622 -23.04 5.26 54.63
N THR A 623 -22.97 5.46 53.31
CA THR A 623 -23.61 4.58 52.31
C THR A 623 -22.63 3.80 51.44
N LYS A 624 -21.32 4.08 51.53
CA LYS A 624 -20.28 3.45 50.69
C LYS A 624 -19.10 3.06 51.56
N LYS A 625 -18.40 1.97 51.20
CA LYS A 625 -17.12 1.54 51.81
C LYS A 625 -15.97 2.47 51.42
N LEU A 626 -16.06 3.75 51.80
CA LEU A 626 -15.17 4.80 51.33
C LEU A 626 -14.87 5.82 52.44
N ILE A 627 -13.62 6.26 52.48
CA ILE A 627 -13.09 7.31 53.35
C ILE A 627 -12.56 8.42 52.44
N GLN A 628 -13.08 9.64 52.62
CA GLN A 628 -12.54 10.82 51.97
C GLN A 628 -11.52 11.48 52.89
N PHE A 629 -10.28 11.61 52.45
CA PHE A 629 -9.24 12.40 53.11
C PHE A 629 -9.09 13.74 52.40
N TYR A 630 -9.12 14.84 53.13
CA TYR A 630 -9.00 16.20 52.58
C TYR A 630 -7.76 16.89 53.13
N MET A 631 -6.95 17.47 52.24
CA MET A 631 -5.90 18.44 52.61
C MET A 631 -6.44 19.83 52.30
N ASN A 632 -6.70 20.63 53.33
CA ASN A 632 -7.44 21.90 53.22
C ASN A 632 -6.49 23.09 53.22
N ASN A 633 -5.73 23.25 52.13
CA ASN A 633 -4.77 24.33 51.95
C ASN A 633 -4.73 24.83 50.48
N LYS A 634 -4.80 26.16 50.28
CA LYS A 634 -4.79 26.83 48.97
C LYS A 634 -3.48 26.59 48.22
N TYR A 635 -2.34 26.74 48.88
CA TYR A 635 -1.01 26.58 48.25
C TYR A 635 -0.79 25.16 47.73
N ILE A 636 -1.23 24.15 48.48
CA ILE A 636 -1.15 22.75 48.04
C ILE A 636 -2.10 22.47 46.89
N LYS A 637 -3.33 23.00 46.90
CA LYS A 637 -4.23 22.92 45.74
C LYS A 637 -3.57 23.51 44.50
N ASN A 638 -3.03 24.72 44.60
CA ASN A 638 -2.38 25.43 43.49
C ASN A 638 -1.14 24.69 42.97
N LEU A 639 -0.32 24.11 43.86
CA LEU A 639 0.79 23.25 43.47
C LEU A 639 0.29 22.05 42.63
N PHE A 640 -0.77 21.37 43.08
CA PHE A 640 -1.35 20.25 42.35
C PHE A 640 -2.06 20.70 41.05
N ASP A 641 -2.55 21.94 40.98
CA ASP A 641 -3.05 22.54 39.74
C ASP A 641 -1.93 22.69 38.71
N VAL A 642 -0.71 23.05 39.13
CA VAL A 642 0.46 23.13 38.25
C VAL A 642 1.00 21.75 37.88
N LEU A 643 1.14 20.85 38.86
CA LEU A 643 1.64 19.49 38.61
C LEU A 643 0.71 18.69 37.70
N PHE A 644 -0.60 18.88 37.83
CA PHE A 644 -1.63 18.21 37.03
C PHE A 644 -2.41 19.23 36.18
N ASN A 645 -1.70 20.06 35.43
CA ASN A 645 -2.25 21.15 34.62
C ASN A 645 -3.30 20.70 33.58
N MET A 646 -3.20 19.46 33.06
CA MET A 646 -4.18 18.91 32.11
C MET A 646 -5.35 18.17 32.79
N TYR A 647 -5.38 18.05 34.11
CA TYR A 647 -6.41 17.30 34.83
C TYR A 647 -7.70 18.11 34.93
N LYS A 648 -8.71 17.72 34.14
CA LYS A 648 -10.03 18.37 34.07
C LYS A 648 -11.02 17.76 35.07
N CYS A 649 -10.54 17.32 36.23
CA CYS A 649 -11.34 16.72 37.30
C CYS A 649 -12.10 15.44 36.89
N THR A 650 -11.63 14.72 35.85
CA THR A 650 -12.21 13.45 35.37
C THR A 650 -11.17 12.34 35.31
N PRO A 651 -11.50 11.08 35.62
CA PRO A 651 -10.56 9.95 35.57
C PRO A 651 -9.79 9.82 34.24
N GLU A 652 -10.43 10.16 33.13
CA GLU A 652 -9.89 10.06 31.77
C GLU A 652 -8.80 11.10 31.47
N THR A 653 -8.74 12.20 32.23
CA THR A 653 -7.75 13.29 32.03
C THR A 653 -6.57 13.23 33.01
N LYS A 654 -6.51 12.20 33.86
CA LYS A 654 -5.36 11.98 34.73
C LYS A 654 -4.12 11.66 33.91
N HIS A 655 -2.96 12.09 34.39
CA HIS A 655 -1.67 11.93 33.75
C HIS A 655 -0.57 12.00 34.82
N ILE A 656 0.64 11.53 34.50
CA ILE A 656 1.83 11.74 35.31
C ILE A 656 2.36 13.16 35.04
N PRO A 657 2.67 13.95 36.08
CA PRO A 657 3.34 15.25 35.93
C PRO A 657 4.66 15.11 35.17
N GLU A 658 4.92 15.97 34.18
CA GLU A 658 6.09 15.86 33.28
C GLU A 658 7.42 15.76 34.03
N MET A 659 7.58 16.51 35.12
CA MET A 659 8.82 16.50 35.91
C MET A 659 9.16 15.12 36.50
N VAL A 660 8.18 14.24 36.71
CA VAL A 660 8.41 12.89 37.27
C VAL A 660 9.36 12.08 36.39
N PHE A 661 9.31 12.26 35.07
CA PHE A 661 10.19 11.52 34.15
C PHE A 661 11.67 11.93 34.28
N SER A 662 11.94 13.12 34.81
CA SER A 662 13.28 13.66 35.02
C SER A 662 13.79 13.47 36.47
N LEU A 663 13.00 12.88 37.38
CA LEU A 663 13.43 12.67 38.76
C LEU A 663 14.51 11.58 38.88
N PRO A 664 15.33 11.58 39.94
CA PRO A 664 16.12 10.40 40.33
C PRO A 664 15.28 9.13 40.49
N ASP A 665 15.87 7.96 40.23
CA ASP A 665 15.14 6.68 40.18
C ASP A 665 14.42 6.31 41.48
N ASN A 666 15.00 6.63 42.65
CA ASN A 666 14.35 6.40 43.93
C ASN A 666 13.03 7.19 44.06
N LEU A 667 12.98 8.42 43.53
CA LEU A 667 11.78 9.25 43.55
C LEU A 667 10.76 8.82 42.50
N LYS A 668 11.20 8.35 41.32
CA LYS A 668 10.32 7.69 40.34
C LYS A 668 9.65 6.45 40.93
N TRP A 669 10.41 5.63 41.67
CA TRP A 669 9.87 4.48 42.41
C TRP A 669 8.91 4.91 43.53
N ALA A 670 9.20 5.99 44.25
CA ALA A 670 8.30 6.53 45.27
C ALA A 670 6.95 6.97 44.68
N PHE A 671 6.96 7.65 43.53
CA PHE A 671 5.75 7.97 42.77
C PHE A 671 4.98 6.70 42.36
N LEU A 672 5.66 5.74 41.73
CA LEU A 672 5.04 4.47 41.32
C LEU A 672 4.47 3.68 42.49
N LYS A 673 5.13 3.69 43.66
CA LYS A 673 4.62 3.05 44.87
C LYS A 673 3.34 3.72 45.34
N GLY A 674 3.29 5.05 45.36
CA GLY A 674 2.06 5.80 45.66
C GLY A 674 0.92 5.42 44.71
N TYR A 675 1.18 5.41 43.41
CA TYR A 675 0.17 5.04 42.41
C TYR A 675 -0.25 3.56 42.48
N PHE A 676 0.68 2.66 42.81
CA PHE A 676 0.39 1.24 43.05
C PHE A 676 -0.54 1.05 44.25
N LEU A 677 -0.37 1.83 45.31
CA LEU A 677 -1.23 1.71 46.50
C LEU A 677 -2.66 2.22 46.26
N SER A 678 -2.91 3.01 45.21
CA SER A 678 -4.25 3.41 44.79
C SER A 678 -4.87 2.43 43.78
N ASP A 679 -4.23 2.26 42.61
CA ASP A 679 -4.82 1.55 41.45
C ASP A 679 -4.09 0.24 41.11
N GLY A 680 -3.18 -0.19 41.98
CA GLY A 680 -2.40 -1.41 41.80
C GLY A 680 -3.12 -2.67 42.29
N HIS A 681 -2.83 -3.77 41.62
CA HIS A 681 -3.25 -5.10 42.02
C HIS A 681 -2.09 -6.08 41.87
N GLN A 682 -1.95 -6.98 42.85
CA GLN A 682 -0.91 -8.00 42.88
C GLN A 682 -1.51 -9.38 42.63
N ALA A 683 -0.88 -10.12 41.71
CA ALA A 683 -1.02 -11.55 41.54
C ALA A 683 0.32 -12.25 41.85
N GLU A 684 0.31 -13.59 41.90
CA GLU A 684 1.43 -14.42 42.36
C GLU A 684 2.80 -14.06 41.74
N ASN A 685 2.85 -13.72 40.44
CA ASN A 685 4.09 -13.42 39.72
C ASN A 685 4.06 -12.09 38.95
N LYS A 686 3.08 -11.23 39.24
CA LYS A 686 2.78 -10.07 38.40
C LYS A 686 2.09 -8.96 39.17
N ILE A 687 2.48 -7.73 38.84
CA ILE A 687 1.83 -6.51 39.28
C ILE A 687 1.03 -5.94 38.11
N SER A 688 -0.15 -5.42 38.40
CA SER A 688 -0.94 -4.70 37.41
C SER A 688 -1.44 -3.36 37.93
N PHE A 689 -1.54 -2.37 37.05
CA PHE A 689 -2.20 -1.10 37.29
C PHE A 689 -3.41 -1.03 36.36
N ASP A 690 -4.55 -0.56 36.86
CA ASP A 690 -5.74 -0.32 36.04
C ASP A 690 -6.00 1.20 35.95
N SER A 691 -6.27 1.72 34.75
CA SER A 691 -6.59 3.14 34.54
C SER A 691 -7.70 3.33 33.51
N LYS A 692 -8.46 4.42 33.64
CA LYS A 692 -9.38 4.91 32.60
C LYS A 692 -8.73 5.92 31.63
N SER A 693 -7.60 6.50 32.02
CA SER A 693 -6.84 7.42 31.19
C SER A 693 -5.81 6.65 30.37
N GLU A 694 -5.88 6.79 29.04
CA GLU A 694 -4.89 6.25 28.11
C GLU A 694 -3.53 6.88 28.34
N THR A 695 -3.50 8.21 28.49
CA THR A 695 -2.29 8.99 28.75
C THR A 695 -1.58 8.51 30.01
N LEU A 696 -2.31 8.37 31.13
CA LEU A 696 -1.73 7.85 32.37
C LEU A 696 -1.21 6.43 32.19
N ALA A 697 -1.94 5.56 31.50
CA ALA A 697 -1.52 4.18 31.26
C ALA A 697 -0.23 4.10 30.43
N ALA A 698 -0.14 4.88 29.36
CA ALA A 698 1.04 5.02 28.51
C ALA A 698 2.24 5.56 29.31
N GLN A 699 2.02 6.60 30.11
CA GLN A 699 3.03 7.23 30.93
C GLN A 699 3.54 6.33 32.06
N VAL A 700 2.69 5.52 32.69
CA VAL A 700 3.11 4.51 33.68
C VAL A 700 3.99 3.46 33.01
N LYS A 701 3.62 2.97 31.82
CA LYS A 701 4.45 2.05 31.03
C LYS A 701 5.80 2.68 30.66
N PHE A 702 5.81 3.94 30.25
CA PHE A 702 7.04 4.69 29.95
C PHE A 702 7.92 4.90 31.18
N LEU A 703 7.33 5.24 32.33
CA LEU A 703 8.05 5.39 33.60
C LEU A 703 8.69 4.08 34.05
N LEU A 704 8.01 2.95 33.86
CA LEU A 704 8.58 1.63 34.09
C LEU A 704 9.74 1.32 33.13
N LEU A 705 9.62 1.72 31.85
CA LEU A 705 10.68 1.57 30.87
C LEU A 705 11.94 2.37 31.23
N LEU A 706 11.79 3.62 31.72
CA LEU A 706 12.90 4.43 32.24
C LEU A 706 13.66 3.73 33.38
N LEU A 707 12.94 2.97 34.20
CA LEU A 707 13.50 2.20 35.32
C LEU A 707 14.05 0.82 34.90
N GLY A 708 14.12 0.55 33.59
CA GLY A 708 14.56 -0.73 33.03
C GLY A 708 13.63 -1.89 33.40
N GLN A 709 12.35 -1.61 33.66
CA GLN A 709 11.34 -2.59 34.02
C GLN A 709 10.41 -2.83 32.82
N PRO A 710 10.29 -4.08 32.31
CA PRO A 710 9.39 -4.37 31.20
C PRO A 710 7.93 -4.23 31.66
N SER A 711 7.07 -3.78 30.77
CA SER A 711 5.63 -3.77 31.06
C SER A 711 4.79 -3.91 29.79
N SER A 712 3.58 -4.43 29.95
CA SER A 712 2.60 -4.56 28.88
C SER A 712 1.41 -3.65 29.11
N ILE A 713 0.80 -3.14 28.04
CA ILE A 713 -0.47 -2.40 28.10
C ILE A 713 -1.55 -3.21 27.38
N ASN A 714 -2.69 -3.38 28.04
CA ASN A 714 -3.78 -4.25 27.63
C ASN A 714 -5.06 -3.42 27.61
N TYR A 715 -5.89 -3.65 26.59
CA TYR A 715 -7.12 -2.90 26.33
C TYR A 715 -8.29 -3.83 26.54
N GLY A 716 -9.24 -3.44 27.39
CA GLY A 716 -10.36 -4.32 27.69
C GLY A 716 -11.51 -3.60 28.39
N LYS A 717 -12.61 -4.32 28.56
CA LYS A 717 -13.75 -3.86 29.35
C LYS A 717 -13.66 -4.49 30.74
N ARG A 718 -13.60 -3.67 31.78
CA ARG A 718 -13.71 -4.10 33.19
C ARG A 718 -15.17 -4.05 33.62
N LEU A 719 -15.62 -5.15 34.22
CA LEU A 719 -16.91 -5.18 34.92
C LEU A 719 -16.75 -4.46 36.26
N ASP A 720 -17.49 -3.37 36.44
CA ASP A 720 -17.69 -2.81 37.76
C ASP A 720 -18.69 -3.69 38.52
N LYS A 721 -18.18 -4.49 39.46
CA LYS A 721 -19.00 -5.40 40.27
C LYS A 721 -20.05 -4.68 41.11
N ARG A 722 -19.92 -3.37 41.34
CA ARG A 722 -20.89 -2.57 42.12
C ARG A 722 -22.09 -2.13 41.28
N THR A 723 -21.88 -1.86 40.00
CA THR A 723 -22.91 -1.33 39.08
C THR A 723 -23.33 -2.33 38.01
N ASN A 724 -22.64 -3.48 37.94
CA ASN A 724 -22.74 -4.49 36.89
C ASN A 724 -22.53 -3.95 35.46
N LYS A 725 -21.94 -2.76 35.33
CA LYS A 725 -21.64 -2.12 34.05
C LYS A 725 -20.22 -2.42 33.62
N ARG A 726 -20.04 -2.71 32.33
CA ARG A 726 -18.71 -2.87 31.72
C ARG A 726 -18.23 -1.51 31.24
N SER A 727 -17.08 -1.06 31.73
CA SER A 727 -16.42 0.18 31.29
C SER A 727 -15.05 -0.15 30.73
N PHE A 728 -14.62 0.60 29.71
CA PHE A 728 -13.30 0.43 29.11
C PHE A 728 -12.20 0.81 30.11
N CYS A 729 -11.11 0.05 30.14
CA CYS A 729 -9.95 0.32 30.97
C CYS A 729 -8.66 -0.14 30.29
N PHE A 730 -7.58 0.56 30.62
CA PHE A 730 -6.22 0.18 30.28
C PHE A 730 -5.61 -0.55 31.46
N LYS A 731 -4.99 -1.69 31.20
CA LYS A 731 -4.32 -2.50 32.21
C LYS A 731 -2.83 -2.61 31.90
N ILE A 732 -2.00 -2.05 32.77
CA ILE A 732 -0.55 -2.13 32.70
C ILE A 732 -0.08 -3.31 33.53
N ASN A 733 0.83 -4.11 32.99
CA ASN A 733 1.21 -5.41 33.54
C ASN A 733 2.73 -5.51 33.58
N THR A 734 3.32 -5.70 34.76
CA THR A 734 4.78 -5.73 34.97
C THR A 734 5.17 -6.88 35.91
N PRO A 735 6.37 -7.48 35.79
CA PRO A 735 6.84 -8.47 36.75
C PRO A 735 6.89 -7.90 38.18
N SER A 736 6.77 -8.76 39.19
CA SER A 736 6.96 -8.39 40.59
C SER A 736 8.31 -7.71 40.83
N ASN A 737 8.31 -6.63 41.62
CA ASN A 737 9.51 -5.85 41.95
C ASN A 737 9.52 -5.47 43.45
N LEU A 738 10.68 -5.64 44.08
CA LEU A 738 10.89 -5.35 45.50
C LEU A 738 10.71 -3.87 45.83
N MET A 739 10.98 -2.95 44.90
CA MET A 739 10.76 -1.51 45.10
C MET A 739 9.27 -1.15 45.25
N LEU A 740 8.36 -2.03 44.82
CA LEU A 740 6.93 -1.92 45.08
C LEU A 740 6.49 -2.70 46.34
N GLY A 741 7.44 -3.31 47.07
CA GLY A 741 7.24 -4.08 48.29
C GLY A 741 6.95 -5.57 48.06
N ILE A 742 7.24 -6.10 46.87
CA ILE A 742 6.78 -7.45 46.47
C ILE A 742 7.96 -8.38 46.20
N LYS A 743 7.93 -9.59 46.79
CA LYS A 743 8.98 -10.61 46.61
C LYS A 743 9.22 -10.89 45.13
N LYS A 744 10.50 -10.88 44.73
CA LYS A 744 10.94 -11.12 43.36
C LYS A 744 10.61 -12.57 42.96
N SER A 745 9.93 -12.75 41.82
CA SER A 745 9.80 -14.06 41.20
C SER A 745 11.19 -14.58 40.83
N THR A 746 11.52 -15.82 41.18
CA THR A 746 12.87 -16.38 41.04
C THR A 746 13.26 -16.69 39.59
N LYS A 747 12.32 -16.63 38.62
CA LYS A 747 12.54 -17.14 37.25
C LYS A 747 11.72 -16.38 36.19
N ASN A 748 12.36 -15.46 35.43
CA ASN A 748 11.75 -14.78 34.28
C ASN A 748 12.29 -15.33 32.94
N TYR A 749 11.40 -15.87 32.09
CA TYR A 749 11.74 -16.48 30.78
C TYR A 749 11.23 -15.68 29.56
N VAL A 750 10.65 -14.50 29.78
CA VAL A 750 9.93 -13.72 28.75
C VAL A 750 10.53 -12.33 28.51
N PHE A 751 11.50 -11.91 29.33
CA PHE A 751 12.32 -10.72 29.09
C PHE A 751 13.74 -10.88 29.66
N ARG A 752 14.69 -10.08 29.15
CA ARG A 752 16.07 -9.94 29.65
C ARG A 752 16.48 -8.46 29.61
N LYS A 753 17.34 -8.03 30.53
CA LYS A 753 17.97 -6.71 30.45
C LYS A 753 19.15 -6.79 29.48
N ALA A 754 19.26 -5.80 28.60
CA ALA A 754 20.42 -5.58 27.75
C ALA A 754 21.19 -4.34 28.25
N LYS A 755 22.36 -4.05 27.68
CA LYS A 755 23.24 -2.94 28.11
C LYS A 755 22.51 -1.58 28.16
N ASP A 756 21.73 -1.28 27.12
CA ASP A 756 21.05 0.02 26.94
C ASP A 756 19.53 -0.14 26.68
N GLY A 757 18.97 -1.29 27.03
CA GLY A 757 17.61 -1.66 26.64
C GLY A 757 17.06 -2.89 27.32
N ILE A 758 15.90 -3.34 26.84
CA ILE A 758 15.21 -4.54 27.29
C ILE A 758 14.90 -5.43 26.08
N LEU A 759 15.17 -6.72 26.23
CA LEU A 759 14.82 -7.76 25.28
C LEU A 759 13.51 -8.41 25.68
N LEU A 760 12.58 -8.50 24.74
CA LEU A 760 11.19 -8.89 24.95
C LEU A 760 10.87 -10.09 24.05
N LYS A 761 10.55 -11.24 24.65
CA LYS A 761 10.29 -12.45 23.87
C LYS A 761 9.05 -12.30 23.00
N VAL A 762 9.12 -12.75 21.76
CA VAL A 762 7.95 -12.84 20.87
C VAL A 762 6.94 -13.81 21.47
N ARG A 763 5.70 -13.35 21.63
CA ARG A 763 4.56 -14.12 22.17
C ARG A 763 3.73 -14.74 21.06
N LYS A 764 3.46 -13.99 20.00
CA LYS A 764 2.59 -14.37 18.89
C LYS A 764 3.04 -13.63 17.63
N ILE A 765 2.89 -14.28 16.49
CA ILE A 765 2.95 -13.68 15.16
C ILE A 765 1.55 -13.85 14.56
N GLY A 766 1.00 -12.79 13.99
CA GLY A 766 -0.30 -12.77 13.34
C GLY A 766 -0.22 -12.05 12.01
N GLU A 767 -1.39 -11.90 11.40
CA GLU A 767 -1.55 -11.23 10.11
C GLU A 767 -2.69 -10.22 10.18
N GLN A 768 -2.56 -9.14 9.42
CA GLN A 768 -3.60 -8.13 9.26
C GLN A 768 -3.92 -7.93 7.78
N LEU A 769 -5.20 -8.09 7.45
CA LEU A 769 -5.75 -7.91 6.10
C LEU A 769 -6.38 -6.52 5.96
N ASP A 770 -6.74 -6.16 4.73
CA ASP A 770 -7.55 -4.98 4.37
C ASP A 770 -6.95 -3.63 4.79
N VAL A 771 -5.63 -3.55 4.97
CA VAL A 771 -4.94 -2.28 5.21
C VAL A 771 -4.73 -1.57 3.89
N LYS A 772 -5.39 -0.42 3.70
CA LYS A 772 -5.29 0.37 2.45
C LYS A 772 -4.03 1.23 2.37
N PHE A 773 -3.56 1.71 3.52
CA PHE A 773 -2.43 2.63 3.61
C PHE A 773 -1.51 2.21 4.74
N VAL A 774 -0.22 2.40 4.51
CA VAL A 774 0.83 2.18 5.49
C VAL A 774 1.67 3.45 5.62
N HIS A 775 2.24 3.66 6.79
CA HIS A 775 2.91 4.90 7.16
C HIS A 775 4.36 4.64 7.55
N ASP A 776 5.21 5.63 7.31
CA ASP A 776 6.59 5.69 7.78
C ASP A 776 7.00 7.16 7.96
N PHE A 777 8.09 7.42 8.68
CA PHE A 777 8.61 8.78 8.86
C PHE A 777 10.11 8.76 9.10
N GLU A 778 10.81 9.82 8.69
CA GLU A 778 12.25 9.98 8.89
C GLU A 778 12.55 10.75 10.17
N VAL A 779 13.63 10.35 10.86
CA VAL A 779 14.10 10.95 12.10
C VAL A 779 15.49 11.54 11.87
N GLU A 780 15.75 12.69 12.48
CA GLU A 780 17.04 13.38 12.40
C GLU A 780 18.15 12.53 13.05
N ASN A 781 19.30 12.33 12.41
CA ASN A 781 20.48 11.61 12.92
C ASN A 781 20.33 10.09 13.19
N ASN A 782 19.14 9.50 13.13
CA ASN A 782 18.94 8.05 13.20
C ASN A 782 17.89 7.57 12.19
N HIS A 783 18.09 6.36 11.66
CA HIS A 783 17.15 5.70 10.74
C HIS A 783 16.31 4.62 11.44
N ASN A 784 15.85 4.91 12.65
CA ASN A 784 15.01 4.00 13.43
C ASN A 784 14.16 4.76 14.45
N TYR A 785 13.10 4.12 14.92
CA TYR A 785 12.23 4.68 15.95
C TYR A 785 11.55 3.59 16.77
N ALA A 786 11.17 3.93 18.00
CA ALA A 786 10.51 3.03 18.92
C ALA A 786 8.99 3.09 18.75
N THR A 787 8.41 1.95 18.39
CA THR A 787 6.99 1.71 18.63
C THR A 787 6.75 1.59 20.13
N SER A 788 5.49 1.50 20.53
CA SER A 788 5.12 1.22 21.92
C SER A 788 5.65 -0.14 22.43
N SER A 789 6.15 -1.03 21.58
CA SER A 789 6.58 -2.38 21.95
C SER A 789 8.05 -2.67 21.72
N PHE A 790 8.63 -2.20 20.62
CA PHE A 790 10.00 -2.48 20.20
C PHE A 790 10.50 -1.48 19.15
N ILE A 791 11.81 -1.46 18.93
CA ILE A 791 12.44 -0.61 17.93
C ILE A 791 12.26 -1.20 16.53
N VAL A 792 11.95 -0.33 15.57
CA VAL A 792 11.88 -0.66 14.17
C VAL A 792 12.80 0.24 13.36
N HIS A 793 13.23 -0.25 12.20
CA HIS A 793 14.05 0.52 11.29
C HIS A 793 13.15 1.35 10.36
N ASN A 794 13.63 2.51 9.93
CA ASN A 794 13.03 3.22 8.81
C ASN A 794 12.94 2.33 7.58
N SER A 795 12.02 2.58 6.67
CA SER A 795 12.17 2.04 5.33
C SER A 795 13.51 2.45 4.73
N ALA A 796 14.20 1.56 4.06
CA ALA A 796 15.41 1.92 3.34
C ALA A 796 15.70 0.91 2.24
N VAL A 797 16.13 1.43 1.09
CA VAL A 797 16.69 0.59 0.04
C VAL A 797 18.06 0.09 0.49
N GLY A 798 18.21 -1.23 0.60
CA GLY A 798 19.47 -1.88 0.97
C GLY A 798 20.53 -1.89 -0.14
N ALA A 799 20.68 -0.81 -0.91
CA ALA A 799 21.64 -0.70 -2.02
C ALA A 799 22.51 0.55 -1.86
N LEU A 800 23.82 0.33 -1.68
CA LEU A 800 24.82 1.37 -1.54
C LEU A 800 24.92 2.20 -2.83
N THR A 801 24.69 1.57 -3.97
CA THR A 801 24.56 2.22 -5.29
C THR A 801 23.43 3.24 -5.28
N CYS A 802 22.22 2.86 -4.82
CA CYS A 802 21.10 3.80 -4.69
C CYS A 802 21.41 4.93 -3.71
N TYR A 803 22.10 4.64 -2.61
CA TYR A 803 22.51 5.66 -1.66
C TYR A 803 23.46 6.66 -2.32
N CYS A 804 24.52 6.19 -3.00
CA CYS A 804 25.48 7.04 -3.70
C CYS A 804 24.80 7.90 -4.79
N LEU A 805 23.89 7.32 -5.58
CA LEU A 805 23.12 8.05 -6.57
C LEU A 805 22.14 9.08 -5.98
N GLY A 806 21.93 9.04 -4.66
CA GLY A 806 20.97 9.88 -3.96
C GLY A 806 19.53 9.40 -4.11
N ILE A 807 19.27 8.18 -4.60
CA ILE A 807 17.92 7.62 -4.70
C ILE A 807 17.34 7.34 -3.30
N THR A 808 18.20 7.01 -2.32
CA THR A 808 17.81 6.86 -0.90
C THR A 808 18.70 7.72 0.00
N SER A 809 18.17 8.12 1.15
CA SER A 809 18.84 8.88 2.21
C SER A 809 19.57 7.99 3.21
N VAL A 810 19.44 6.66 3.13
CA VAL A 810 19.93 5.71 4.13
C VAL A 810 21.18 4.99 3.66
N ASP A 811 22.22 4.99 4.50
CA ASP A 811 23.43 4.19 4.28
C ASP A 811 23.17 2.71 4.64
N PRO A 812 23.16 1.81 3.64
CA PRO A 812 22.81 0.41 3.87
C PRO A 812 23.92 -0.39 4.53
N VAL A 813 25.17 0.06 4.52
CA VAL A 813 26.29 -0.63 5.16
C VAL A 813 26.28 -0.31 6.66
N GLN A 814 26.17 0.96 7.02
CA GLN A 814 26.05 1.40 8.41
C GLN A 814 24.86 0.74 9.12
N GLU A 815 23.72 0.63 8.42
CA GLU A 815 22.48 0.08 8.97
C GLU A 815 22.34 -1.45 8.84
N GLY A 816 23.35 -2.15 8.30
CA GLY A 816 23.31 -3.61 8.14
C GLY A 816 22.19 -4.09 7.22
N LEU A 817 21.90 -3.34 6.15
CA LEU A 817 20.94 -3.70 5.13
C LEU A 817 21.57 -4.64 4.09
N LEU A 818 20.86 -5.72 3.76
CA LEU A 818 21.31 -6.70 2.78
C LEU A 818 21.02 -6.21 1.36
N PHE A 819 21.99 -6.36 0.46
CA PHE A 819 21.81 -6.17 -0.97
C PHE A 819 21.35 -7.49 -1.56
N SER A 820 20.06 -7.56 -1.92
CA SER A 820 19.48 -8.74 -2.59
C SER A 820 18.01 -8.55 -2.96
N ARG A 821 17.32 -7.56 -2.36
CA ARG A 821 15.87 -7.40 -2.55
C ARG A 821 15.43 -7.09 -3.98
N PHE A 822 16.27 -6.45 -4.79
CA PHE A 822 15.96 -6.19 -6.20
C PHE A 822 16.03 -7.45 -7.09
N MET A 823 16.58 -8.55 -6.56
CA MET A 823 17.02 -9.71 -7.36
C MET A 823 16.64 -11.09 -6.76
N SER A 824 15.90 -11.16 -5.63
CA SER A 824 15.66 -12.44 -4.94
C SER A 824 14.49 -13.26 -5.52
N GLU A 825 14.73 -14.55 -5.79
CA GLU A 825 13.75 -15.52 -6.31
C GLU A 825 12.49 -15.74 -5.43
N ALA A 826 12.59 -15.53 -4.12
CA ALA A 826 11.51 -15.84 -3.16
C ALA A 826 10.22 -14.99 -3.32
N ARG A 827 10.25 -13.95 -4.18
CA ARG A 827 9.08 -13.11 -4.49
C ARG A 827 8.50 -13.42 -5.88
N GLY A 828 8.10 -14.68 -6.13
CA GLY A 828 7.28 -15.02 -7.30
C GLY A 828 7.80 -14.45 -8.62
N GLY A 829 9.12 -14.33 -8.74
CA GLY A 829 9.75 -14.03 -10.01
C GLY A 829 9.41 -15.20 -10.90
N ARG A 830 8.56 -14.97 -11.91
CA ARG A 830 8.79 -15.68 -13.15
C ARG A 830 10.25 -15.43 -13.45
N SER A 831 11.06 -16.46 -13.35
CA SER A 831 12.48 -16.38 -13.63
C SER A 831 12.63 -15.66 -14.96
N ILE A 832 13.30 -14.51 -14.94
CA ILE A 832 14.04 -14.09 -16.11
C ILE A 832 15.19 -15.11 -16.18
N VAL A 833 14.97 -16.19 -16.93
CA VAL A 833 16.05 -17.11 -17.31
C VAL A 833 16.87 -16.35 -18.34
N LEU A 834 17.97 -15.77 -17.89
CA LEU A 834 18.94 -15.08 -18.74
C LEU A 834 20.07 -16.06 -19.00
N ASP A 835 20.17 -16.54 -20.25
CA ASP A 835 21.38 -17.17 -20.76
C ASP A 835 22.10 -16.13 -21.62
N PHE A 836 23.23 -15.64 -21.13
CA PHE A 836 24.10 -14.72 -21.88
C PHE A 836 25.41 -15.41 -22.14
N LYS A 837 25.59 -15.90 -23.37
CA LYS A 837 26.90 -16.18 -23.91
C LYS A 837 27.45 -14.85 -24.49
N ASN A 838 28.62 -14.46 -24.00
CA ASN A 838 29.53 -13.45 -24.58
C ASN A 838 29.26 -11.97 -24.28
N ILE A 839 29.35 -11.57 -23.00
CA ILE A 839 29.70 -10.18 -22.64
C ILE A 839 30.74 -10.23 -21.53
N ASP A 840 31.92 -9.66 -21.77
CA ASP A 840 32.98 -9.53 -20.78
C ASP A 840 32.68 -8.31 -19.89
N PRO A 841 32.47 -8.47 -18.57
CA PRO A 841 32.19 -7.35 -17.67
C PRO A 841 33.46 -6.51 -17.45
N LEU A 842 33.30 -5.18 -17.39
CA LEU A 842 34.37 -4.27 -16.96
C LEU A 842 34.90 -4.69 -15.57
N PRO A 843 36.24 -4.80 -15.39
CA PRO A 843 36.84 -5.13 -14.11
C PRO A 843 36.52 -4.05 -13.06
N PRO A 844 36.12 -4.42 -11.83
CA PRO A 844 35.82 -3.44 -10.77
C PRO A 844 36.99 -2.56 -10.33
N GLU A 845 38.19 -2.85 -10.81
CA GLU A 845 39.45 -2.23 -10.40
C GLU A 845 39.64 -0.85 -11.04
N GLU A 846 38.91 -0.53 -12.10
CA GLU A 846 39.06 0.75 -12.83
C GLU A 846 38.19 1.90 -12.27
N VAL A 847 37.21 1.62 -11.43
CA VAL A 847 36.27 2.65 -10.91
C VAL A 847 36.85 3.42 -9.71
N PHE A 848 37.74 2.79 -8.93
CA PHE A 848 38.27 3.35 -7.68
C PHE A 848 39.79 3.22 -7.59
N VAL A 849 40.51 3.92 -8.47
CA VAL A 849 41.92 4.24 -8.24
C VAL A 849 42.03 5.75 -7.94
N GLU A 850 42.77 6.01 -6.85
CA GLU A 850 43.03 7.26 -6.07
C GLU A 850 41.89 7.81 -5.17
#